data_AF-A0A938SBF7-F1
#
_entry.id   AF-A0A938SBF7-F1
#
_cell.length_a   1.000
_cell.length_b   1.000
_cell.length_c   1.000
_cell.angle_alpha   90.00
_cell.angle_beta   90.00
_cell.angle_gamma   90.00
#
_symmetry.space_group_name_H-M   'P 1'
#
loop_
_entity.id
_entity.type
_entity.pdbx_description
1 polymer ?
#
loop_
_entity_poly.entity_id
_entity_poly.type
_entity_poly.pdbx_seq_one_letter_code
_entity_poly.pdbx_strand_id
1 'polypeptide(L)'
;GKMCARRAEKACLRQTQEVRSRMFLSHSRSLSSATADAGKDTWWCVSRTLPLWRTPMKAPCASCLLLAASVALAEPPENLRCEWQVNPTVVQDPCPEFYWEAASQSSFRVVVAASRDALDKPLWDSGQVRSPLPIVEYAGPRLKDKTTYFWRVQVWDAAGKAGEPSEAQQFTTALRPMPHVLPSVRTFINFGGSPEFAKSRIDLCFRRDAKQGRADILATKYSLVCTLVVPSEKADALAKFCVSRGLTKEGILEDMFCHFAEDTHVTLHVGAERAGNPREKRLCPGWDPANDRNRDGRVDDAEAANLANPKATARQMKQARVPIYYWGPPRDDFVMNVGHPAYQEFMATVHAPAEAEGYDGLYFDTVPPDVAGPGRGSRVLEYPRVGDGRDKWLRDLQMMFAKMKLNMPGRIITGNGWDANPMVMDGAQHENWLNISWQVSRWRRAIEDAVERDRRGKIQLVQYNPIFHPELSEFGAKFDVDYDRDKLFGLASYLMAHGGFTYFGFGSHPYQHVEKQWFKAIEHDLGEPKGPYAVFAEGTSGKADAKNLLANGDFEAADGQGNPADWTAAEPVELDAKVKRSGKFSAKIASADPQINNINKQYVKLKPRTTYTLIAWLKTENVVGSPGAQVYPHEFDGMSGGGQMITVTGTSDWKEYRHVFTTAEDAEGRINFRIFGATGTAWFDDVQLVEGAAIRWQVFSREFTKGLVLVKPNVGGPTGDETATAHKLPGAFRPLRADGSLGDVASEAKLRNAEAAIFAR
;
A
#
# COMPACT_ATOMS: atom_id res chain seq x y z
N GLY A 1 58.66 -7.26 -24.23
CA GLY A 1 58.55 -8.37 -25.19
C GLY A 1 57.16 -8.36 -25.78
N LYS A 2 56.97 -8.55 -27.09
CA LYS A 2 56.73 -9.87 -27.71
C LYS A 2 55.62 -10.65 -26.97
N MET A 3 54.34 -10.64 -27.38
CA MET A 3 53.71 -11.02 -28.67
C MET A 3 53.63 -12.54 -28.88
N CYS A 4 52.44 -13.12 -28.66
CA CYS A 4 51.82 -14.26 -29.36
C CYS A 4 50.53 -14.68 -28.60
N ALA A 5 49.53 -15.38 -29.15
CA ALA A 5 48.92 -15.37 -30.49
C ALA A 5 47.77 -16.41 -30.53
N ARG A 6 46.57 -16.03 -31.06
CA ARG A 6 45.55 -16.91 -31.70
C ARG A 6 44.92 -18.03 -30.81
N ARG A 7 43.80 -18.70 -31.14
CA ARG A 7 42.55 -18.53 -31.92
C ARG A 7 41.93 -19.95 -32.00
N ALA A 8 40.60 -20.10 -32.06
CA ALA A 8 39.85 -21.38 -32.06
C ALA A 8 39.83 -22.10 -30.67
N GLU A 9 38.78 -22.84 -30.28
CA GLU A 9 37.71 -23.46 -31.09
C GLU A 9 36.28 -22.99 -30.76
N LYS A 10 35.47 -22.81 -31.82
CA LYS A 10 34.00 -22.79 -31.80
C LYS A 10 33.56 -23.66 -32.99
N ALA A 11 33.01 -24.85 -32.75
CA ALA A 11 31.95 -25.51 -33.54
C ALA A 11 31.95 -27.05 -33.37
N CYS A 12 30.82 -27.58 -32.90
CA CYS A 12 30.26 -28.86 -33.34
C CYS A 12 28.73 -28.77 -33.09
N LEU A 13 27.97 -28.35 -34.12
CA LEU A 13 27.01 -29.18 -34.88
C LEU A 13 25.83 -29.66 -34.00
N ARG A 14 24.63 -29.08 -34.08
CA ARG A 14 23.62 -29.07 -35.18
C ARG A 14 23.27 -30.46 -35.73
N GLN A 15 22.07 -30.93 -35.35
CA GLN A 15 21.01 -31.59 -36.15
C GLN A 15 19.92 -32.04 -35.15
N THR A 16 18.61 -32.02 -35.41
CA THR A 16 17.87 -32.11 -36.68
C THR A 16 16.66 -31.17 -36.80
N GLN A 17 16.30 -30.91 -38.06
CA GLN A 17 15.05 -30.36 -38.61
C GLN A 17 14.28 -31.54 -39.26
N GLU A 18 12.96 -31.60 -39.48
CA GLU A 18 11.81 -30.67 -39.32
C GLU A 18 10.51 -31.54 -39.44
N VAL A 19 9.41 -30.97 -39.95
CA VAL A 19 8.38 -31.59 -40.84
C VAL A 19 7.00 -31.95 -40.21
N ARG A 20 6.07 -31.01 -40.41
CA ARG A 20 4.66 -31.15 -40.90
C ARG A 20 3.52 -31.77 -40.04
N SER A 21 2.72 -30.84 -39.48
CA SER A 21 1.37 -30.43 -39.97
C SER A 21 0.18 -31.42 -40.10
N ARG A 22 -1.01 -30.83 -39.83
CA ARG A 22 -2.41 -31.27 -40.08
C ARG A 22 -2.96 -32.30 -39.08
N MET A 23 -4.26 -32.40 -38.78
CA MET A 23 -5.52 -31.62 -38.88
C MET A 23 -6.63 -32.68 -38.62
N PHE A 24 -7.86 -32.29 -38.30
CA PHE A 24 -9.07 -33.15 -38.21
C PHE A 24 -9.27 -34.07 -36.97
N LEU A 25 -10.19 -33.60 -36.12
CA LEU A 25 -11.49 -34.23 -35.80
C LEU A 25 -11.55 -35.65 -35.19
N SER A 26 -11.98 -35.67 -33.91
CA SER A 26 -13.33 -36.12 -33.49
C SER A 26 -13.50 -37.39 -32.63
N HIS A 27 -14.65 -37.39 -31.95
CA HIS A 27 -15.40 -38.50 -31.35
C HIS A 27 -14.87 -39.21 -30.09
N SER A 28 -15.43 -38.72 -28.98
CA SER A 28 -15.88 -39.49 -27.81
C SER A 28 -16.57 -40.84 -28.10
N ARG A 29 -16.35 -41.82 -27.22
CA ARG A 29 -17.29 -42.86 -26.72
C ARG A 29 -16.56 -43.71 -25.65
N SER A 30 -17.15 -44.38 -24.66
CA SER A 30 -18.43 -44.29 -23.92
C SER A 30 -18.53 -45.51 -22.97
N LEU A 31 -19.50 -45.53 -22.04
CA LEU A 31 -19.93 -46.60 -21.09
C LEU A 31 -19.46 -46.35 -19.64
N SER A 32 -20.28 -46.53 -18.59
CA SER A 32 -21.72 -46.82 -18.43
C SER A 32 -22.12 -46.38 -16.99
N SER A 33 -23.37 -46.17 -16.58
CA SER A 33 -24.63 -46.90 -16.87
C SER A 33 -25.91 -46.08 -16.50
N ALA A 34 -27.05 -46.47 -17.08
CA ALA A 34 -28.41 -46.61 -16.48
C ALA A 34 -29.02 -45.51 -15.56
N THR A 35 -30.28 -45.08 -15.68
CA THR A 35 -31.44 -45.53 -16.50
C THR A 35 -32.53 -44.45 -16.60
N ALA A 36 -33.28 -44.47 -17.71
CA ALA A 36 -34.71 -44.12 -17.98
C ALA A 36 -35.58 -43.37 -16.92
N ASP A 37 -36.59 -42.55 -17.28
CA ASP A 37 -37.26 -42.38 -18.59
C ASP A 37 -37.99 -41.01 -18.80
N ALA A 38 -38.59 -40.84 -19.99
CA ALA A 38 -39.37 -39.73 -20.57
C ALA A 38 -40.50 -39.10 -19.71
N GLY A 39 -41.09 -37.94 -20.06
CA GLY A 39 -41.00 -37.09 -21.28
C GLY A 39 -41.55 -35.66 -21.02
N LYS A 40 -41.29 -34.66 -21.88
CA LYS A 40 -42.14 -34.24 -23.03
C LYS A 40 -43.59 -33.88 -22.66
N ASP A 41 -44.21 -32.76 -23.09
CA ASP A 41 -43.77 -31.70 -24.01
C ASP A 41 -44.60 -30.40 -23.80
N THR A 42 -43.93 -29.25 -23.92
CA THR A 42 -44.36 -27.95 -24.50
C THR A 42 -45.69 -27.20 -24.19
N TRP A 43 -45.51 -25.89 -23.97
CA TRP A 43 -46.22 -24.71 -24.55
C TRP A 43 -47.58 -24.17 -24.03
N TRP A 44 -47.50 -22.88 -23.64
CA TRP A 44 -48.40 -21.74 -23.92
C TRP A 44 -49.79 -21.53 -23.24
N CYS A 45 -49.87 -20.34 -22.63
CA CYS A 45 -50.93 -19.32 -22.72
C CYS A 45 -52.23 -19.37 -21.88
N VAL A 46 -52.30 -18.37 -20.98
CA VAL A 46 -53.33 -17.30 -20.98
C VAL A 46 -54.77 -17.71 -20.58
N SER A 47 -54.94 -17.74 -19.26
CA SER A 47 -55.79 -16.78 -18.53
C SER A 47 -57.27 -17.08 -18.23
N ARG A 48 -57.67 -16.42 -17.13
CA ARG A 48 -59.00 -15.93 -16.73
C ARG A 48 -59.90 -16.84 -15.86
N THR A 49 -60.35 -16.16 -14.79
CA THR A 49 -61.66 -16.25 -14.12
C THR A 49 -61.99 -17.47 -13.24
N LEU A 50 -61.81 -17.25 -11.93
CA LEU A 50 -62.83 -17.32 -10.85
C LEU A 50 -64.30 -17.36 -11.36
N PRO A 51 -65.31 -17.91 -10.63
CA PRO A 51 -65.40 -17.83 -9.15
C PRO A 51 -66.19 -18.95 -8.38
N LEU A 52 -66.33 -18.74 -7.06
CA LEU A 52 -67.48 -19.08 -6.19
C LEU A 52 -67.83 -20.55 -5.79
N TRP A 53 -67.38 -20.90 -4.56
CA TRP A 53 -68.19 -21.41 -3.43
C TRP A 53 -68.96 -22.75 -3.51
N ARG A 54 -68.60 -23.68 -2.61
CA ARG A 54 -69.51 -24.28 -1.58
C ARG A 54 -68.77 -25.21 -0.59
N THR A 55 -68.74 -24.81 0.68
CA THR A 55 -68.61 -25.69 1.86
C THR A 55 -69.97 -26.37 2.17
N PRO A 56 -70.11 -27.42 3.04
CA PRO A 56 -69.24 -27.73 4.18
C PRO A 56 -68.95 -29.21 4.57
N MET A 57 -67.95 -29.36 5.44
CA MET A 57 -67.78 -30.36 6.54
C MET A 57 -67.95 -31.88 6.29
N LYS A 58 -66.86 -32.62 6.53
CA LYS A 58 -66.66 -33.41 7.78
C LYS A 58 -65.17 -33.78 7.96
N ALA A 59 -64.72 -33.83 9.22
CA ALA A 59 -63.35 -34.15 9.66
C ALA A 59 -63.21 -35.67 9.97
N PRO A 60 -62.08 -36.21 10.50
CA PRO A 60 -60.79 -35.57 10.84
C PRO A 60 -59.51 -36.34 10.42
N CYS A 61 -58.33 -35.69 10.42
CA CYS A 61 -57.08 -36.36 10.84
C CYS A 61 -55.90 -35.39 11.12
N ALA A 62 -55.04 -35.82 12.05
CA ALA A 62 -53.63 -35.42 12.27
C ALA A 62 -53.26 -33.94 12.46
N SER A 63 -52.75 -33.64 13.66
CA SER A 63 -52.11 -32.38 14.05
C SER A 63 -50.90 -32.03 13.18
N CYS A 64 -50.95 -30.90 12.47
CA CYS A 64 -49.73 -30.22 12.02
C CYS A 64 -49.21 -29.32 13.15
N LEU A 65 -48.11 -29.71 13.78
CA LEU A 65 -47.30 -28.75 14.54
C LEU A 65 -46.75 -27.72 13.56
N LEU A 66 -47.27 -26.49 13.64
CA LEU A 66 -46.57 -25.33 13.11
C LEU A 66 -45.31 -25.11 13.95
N LEU A 67 -44.18 -25.67 13.53
CA LEU A 67 -42.91 -25.04 13.80
C LEU A 67 -42.91 -23.69 13.06
N ALA A 68 -43.38 -22.66 13.75
CA ALA A 68 -42.93 -21.31 13.46
C ALA A 68 -41.41 -21.33 13.70
N ALA A 69 -40.64 -21.44 12.61
CA ALA A 69 -39.23 -21.12 12.66
C ALA A 69 -39.16 -19.63 13.00
N SER A 70 -38.95 -19.32 14.29
CA SER A 70 -38.59 -17.98 14.72
C SER A 70 -37.33 -17.60 13.97
N VAL A 71 -37.49 -16.78 12.93
CA VAL A 71 -36.39 -16.14 12.25
C VAL A 71 -35.82 -15.15 13.27
N ALA A 72 -34.87 -15.62 14.08
CA ALA A 72 -34.16 -14.77 15.00
C ALA A 72 -33.67 -13.54 14.23
N LEU A 73 -33.99 -12.36 14.75
CA LEU A 73 -33.28 -11.16 14.34
C LEU A 73 -31.82 -11.38 14.74
N ALA A 74 -30.89 -10.97 13.87
CA ALA A 74 -29.49 -11.03 14.24
C ALA A 74 -29.30 -10.16 15.48
N GLU A 75 -28.72 -10.73 16.54
CA GLU A 75 -28.50 -10.03 17.79
C GLU A 75 -27.69 -8.75 17.53
N PRO A 76 -28.04 -7.63 18.19
CA PRO A 76 -27.33 -6.38 17.99
C PRO A 76 -25.86 -6.53 18.40
N PRO A 77 -24.91 -5.81 17.77
CA PRO A 77 -23.51 -5.90 18.16
C PRO A 77 -23.29 -5.54 19.63
N GLU A 78 -22.47 -6.36 20.29
CA GLU A 78 -22.15 -6.24 21.73
C GLU A 78 -20.68 -5.82 21.94
N ASN A 79 -20.27 -5.69 23.21
CA ASN A 79 -18.89 -5.40 23.61
C ASN A 79 -18.24 -4.20 22.90
N LEU A 80 -19.06 -3.21 22.54
CA LEU A 80 -18.65 -1.95 21.92
C LEU A 80 -17.54 -1.26 22.72
N ARG A 81 -16.52 -0.76 22.02
CA ARG A 81 -15.39 -0.02 22.57
C ARG A 81 -14.95 1.09 21.63
N CYS A 82 -14.55 2.23 22.19
CA CYS A 82 -13.81 3.29 21.51
C CYS A 82 -12.40 3.31 22.11
N GLU A 83 -11.33 3.41 21.31
CA GLU A 83 -9.94 3.31 21.83
C GLU A 83 -9.73 2.09 22.75
N TRP A 84 -10.34 0.96 22.37
CA TRP A 84 -10.30 -0.31 23.10
C TRP A 84 -10.93 -0.28 24.51
N GLN A 85 -11.62 0.81 24.86
CA GLN A 85 -12.26 1.07 26.16
C GLN A 85 -13.78 1.23 26.02
N VAL A 86 -14.53 0.87 27.06
CA VAL A 86 -15.98 1.09 27.13
C VAL A 86 -16.24 2.50 27.65
N ASN A 87 -17.00 3.30 26.90
CA ASN A 87 -17.35 4.69 27.24
C ASN A 87 -16.18 5.59 27.71
N PRO A 88 -15.03 5.66 27.00
CA PRO A 88 -13.83 6.37 27.49
C PRO A 88 -14.05 7.88 27.61
N THR A 89 -13.51 8.47 28.67
CA THR A 89 -13.57 9.93 28.92
C THR A 89 -12.33 10.69 28.47
N VAL A 90 -11.31 9.99 27.96
CA VAL A 90 -10.00 10.54 27.56
C VAL A 90 -9.53 9.87 26.26
N VAL A 91 -10.15 10.23 25.14
CA VAL A 91 -9.73 9.82 23.79
C VAL A 91 -8.75 10.84 23.23
N GLN A 92 -7.50 10.43 23.01
CA GLN A 92 -6.43 11.35 22.56
C GLN A 92 -6.21 11.34 21.04
N ASP A 93 -6.62 10.27 20.35
CA ASP A 93 -6.63 10.18 18.88
C ASP A 93 -7.75 11.08 18.29
N PRO A 94 -7.47 11.96 17.30
CA PRO A 94 -8.51 12.73 16.62
C PRO A 94 -9.42 11.91 15.69
N CYS A 95 -9.05 10.67 15.37
CA CYS A 95 -9.76 9.71 14.54
C CYS A 95 -9.77 8.31 15.20
N PRO A 96 -10.47 8.17 16.35
CA PRO A 96 -10.40 6.96 17.17
C PRO A 96 -10.97 5.72 16.50
N GLU A 97 -10.53 4.56 16.99
CA GLU A 97 -11.03 3.26 16.59
C GLU A 97 -12.25 2.81 17.40
N PHE A 98 -13.28 2.35 16.69
CA PHE A 98 -14.46 1.70 17.24
C PHE A 98 -14.40 0.19 16.99
N TYR A 99 -14.52 -0.60 18.04
CA TYR A 99 -14.57 -2.07 18.01
C TYR A 99 -15.91 -2.56 18.57
N TRP A 100 -16.40 -3.71 18.10
CA TRP A 100 -17.59 -4.39 18.60
C TRP A 100 -17.43 -5.91 18.48
N GLU A 101 -18.43 -6.67 18.88
CA GLU A 101 -18.51 -8.12 18.67
C GLU A 101 -19.87 -8.49 18.07
N ALA A 102 -19.87 -9.40 17.11
CA ALA A 102 -21.08 -9.88 16.43
C ALA A 102 -20.90 -11.34 15.99
N ALA A 103 -21.96 -12.15 16.09
CA ALA A 103 -21.90 -13.57 15.77
C ALA A 103 -21.66 -13.87 14.27
N SER A 104 -22.07 -12.96 13.38
CA SER A 104 -21.84 -13.04 11.93
C SER A 104 -21.85 -11.64 11.33
N GLN A 105 -20.90 -11.35 10.44
CA GLN A 105 -20.80 -10.07 9.75
C GLN A 105 -20.23 -10.21 8.32
N SER A 106 -20.90 -9.59 7.34
CA SER A 106 -20.40 -9.34 5.98
C SER A 106 -20.12 -7.87 5.73
N SER A 107 -20.84 -6.99 6.43
CA SER A 107 -20.72 -5.53 6.34
C SER A 107 -21.22 -4.87 7.63
N PHE A 108 -20.83 -3.62 7.84
CA PHE A 108 -21.25 -2.80 8.98
C PHE A 108 -21.64 -1.39 8.55
N ARG A 109 -22.27 -0.65 9.47
CA ARG A 109 -22.48 0.81 9.41
C ARG A 109 -22.32 1.38 10.81
N VAL A 110 -21.30 2.21 10.99
CA VAL A 110 -21.13 3.04 12.18
C VAL A 110 -21.60 4.46 11.89
N VAL A 111 -22.30 5.04 12.86
CA VAL A 111 -22.66 6.46 12.89
C VAL A 111 -22.14 7.11 14.17
N VAL A 112 -21.64 8.35 14.07
CA VAL A 112 -21.13 9.14 15.19
C VAL A 112 -21.77 10.53 15.19
N ALA A 113 -22.28 10.98 16.34
CA ALA A 113 -23.03 12.21 16.50
C ALA A 113 -22.56 13.02 17.72
N ALA A 114 -22.86 14.33 17.74
CA ALA A 114 -22.52 15.24 18.84
C ALA A 114 -23.48 15.16 20.05
N SER A 115 -24.58 14.41 19.93
CA SER A 115 -25.52 14.09 21.00
C SER A 115 -26.22 12.76 20.69
N ARG A 116 -26.79 12.08 21.70
CA ARG A 116 -27.52 10.81 21.50
C ARG A 116 -28.73 11.00 20.56
N ASP A 117 -29.44 12.12 20.68
CA ASP A 117 -30.60 12.45 19.86
C ASP A 117 -30.26 12.81 18.40
N ALA A 118 -28.97 13.04 18.11
CA ALA A 118 -28.48 13.35 16.77
C ALA A 118 -27.97 12.13 15.98
N LEU A 119 -28.15 10.90 16.49
CA LEU A 119 -27.70 9.67 15.81
C LEU A 119 -28.43 9.37 14.48
N ASP A 120 -29.55 10.06 14.20
CA ASP A 120 -30.27 10.01 12.91
C ASP A 120 -29.88 11.17 11.97
N LYS A 121 -29.08 12.13 12.46
CA LYS A 121 -28.42 13.20 11.68
C LYS A 121 -26.95 13.30 12.10
N PRO A 122 -26.17 12.21 11.94
CA PRO A 122 -24.85 12.10 12.54
C PRO A 122 -23.85 13.09 11.94
N LEU A 123 -22.80 13.40 12.72
CA LEU A 123 -21.63 14.14 12.25
C LEU A 123 -20.84 13.31 11.21
N TRP A 124 -20.87 11.99 11.35
CA TRP A 124 -20.28 11.05 10.42
C TRP A 124 -21.12 9.79 10.31
N ASP A 125 -21.34 9.35 9.07
CA ASP A 125 -21.95 8.08 8.72
C ASP A 125 -21.00 7.37 7.77
N SER A 126 -20.61 6.15 8.11
CA SER A 126 -19.75 5.31 7.25
C SER A 126 -20.49 4.73 6.05
N GLY A 127 -21.82 4.79 6.03
CA GLY A 127 -22.65 4.01 5.11
C GLY A 127 -22.51 2.51 5.36
N GLN A 128 -22.98 1.68 4.44
CA GLN A 128 -22.77 0.23 4.53
C GLN A 128 -21.38 -0.13 3.97
N VAL A 129 -20.44 -0.43 4.85
CA VAL A 129 -19.06 -0.81 4.50
C VAL A 129 -18.94 -2.33 4.48
N ARG A 130 -18.58 -2.91 3.32
CA ARG A 130 -18.32 -4.36 3.21
C ARG A 130 -17.00 -4.71 3.89
N SER A 131 -17.09 -5.33 5.06
CA SER A 131 -15.96 -5.81 5.84
C SER A 131 -16.43 -6.89 6.83
N PRO A 132 -15.71 -8.02 6.96
CA PRO A 132 -15.93 -8.98 8.03
C PRO A 132 -15.20 -8.60 9.34
N LEU A 133 -14.44 -7.50 9.36
CA LEU A 133 -13.70 -7.06 10.54
C LEU A 133 -14.64 -6.29 11.50
N PRO A 134 -14.61 -6.57 12.81
CA PRO A 134 -15.49 -5.93 13.78
C PRO A 134 -14.86 -4.64 14.34
N ILE A 135 -14.24 -3.84 13.47
CA ILE A 135 -13.55 -2.61 13.81
C ILE A 135 -13.66 -1.58 12.67
N VAL A 136 -13.83 -0.30 13.02
CA VAL A 136 -13.73 0.83 12.11
C VAL A 136 -13.05 2.03 12.78
N GLU A 137 -12.10 2.64 12.09
CA GLU A 137 -11.54 3.96 12.44
C GLU A 137 -12.53 5.08 12.06
N TYR A 138 -12.59 6.14 12.88
CA TYR A 138 -13.36 7.34 12.59
C TYR A 138 -12.85 8.08 11.34
N ALA A 139 -13.58 7.96 10.22
CA ALA A 139 -13.23 8.64 8.96
C ALA A 139 -13.90 10.01 8.76
N GLY A 140 -14.57 10.55 9.79
CA GLY A 140 -15.39 11.75 9.68
C GLY A 140 -14.64 13.10 9.74
N PRO A 141 -15.38 14.22 9.88
CA PRO A 141 -14.81 15.55 10.11
C PRO A 141 -14.03 15.61 11.43
N ARG A 142 -12.86 16.29 11.44
CA ARG A 142 -11.97 16.38 12.61
C ARG A 142 -12.74 16.67 13.91
N LEU A 143 -12.61 15.76 14.89
CA LEU A 143 -13.23 15.90 16.20
C LEU A 143 -12.69 17.13 16.94
N LYS A 144 -13.55 17.77 17.74
CA LYS A 144 -13.16 18.87 18.63
C LYS A 144 -12.55 18.29 19.91
N ASP A 145 -11.61 19.02 20.51
CA ASP A 145 -11.09 18.69 21.85
C ASP A 145 -12.18 18.86 22.92
N LYS A 146 -12.04 18.17 24.07
CA LYS A 146 -12.92 18.24 25.26
C LYS A 146 -14.41 18.13 24.94
N THR A 147 -14.76 17.30 23.96
CA THR A 147 -16.12 17.16 23.43
C THR A 147 -16.57 15.72 23.55
N THR A 148 -17.76 15.50 24.12
CA THR A 148 -18.40 14.18 24.17
C THR A 148 -19.17 13.92 22.89
N TYR A 149 -18.98 12.73 22.33
CA TYR A 149 -19.64 12.22 21.14
C TYR A 149 -20.36 10.91 21.46
N PHE A 150 -21.34 10.55 20.64
CA PHE A 150 -22.15 9.34 20.77
C PHE A 150 -22.05 8.53 19.48
N TRP A 151 -22.04 7.20 19.58
CA TRP A 151 -21.92 6.32 18.43
C TRP A 151 -22.69 5.02 18.62
N ARG A 152 -23.08 4.40 17.50
CA ARG A 152 -23.68 3.05 17.43
C ARG A 152 -23.23 2.35 16.15
N VAL A 153 -23.31 1.03 16.14
CA VAL A 153 -22.99 0.18 14.99
C VAL A 153 -24.18 -0.69 14.60
N GLN A 154 -24.40 -0.87 13.31
CA GLN A 154 -25.31 -1.86 12.73
C GLN A 154 -24.51 -2.82 11.87
N VAL A 155 -24.86 -4.11 11.86
CA VAL A 155 -24.18 -5.15 11.06
C VAL A 155 -25.15 -5.87 10.14
N TRP A 156 -24.62 -6.47 9.08
CA TRP A 156 -25.35 -7.37 8.19
C TRP A 156 -24.70 -8.75 8.22
N ASP A 157 -25.50 -9.80 8.23
CA ASP A 157 -25.01 -11.19 8.22
C ASP A 157 -24.43 -11.61 6.85
N ALA A 158 -23.96 -12.86 6.76
CA ALA A 158 -23.44 -13.43 5.52
C ALA A 158 -24.47 -13.56 4.37
N ALA A 159 -25.77 -13.50 4.67
CA ALA A 159 -26.85 -13.48 3.68
C ALA A 159 -27.24 -12.06 3.24
N GLY A 160 -26.62 -11.02 3.80
CA GLY A 160 -26.92 -9.63 3.51
C GLY A 160 -28.17 -9.10 4.22
N LYS A 161 -28.65 -9.78 5.27
CA LYS A 161 -29.74 -9.29 6.12
C LYS A 161 -29.20 -8.35 7.20
N ALA A 162 -29.81 -7.18 7.35
CA ALA A 162 -29.48 -6.24 8.43
C ALA A 162 -29.91 -6.80 9.80
N GLY A 163 -29.04 -6.67 10.80
CA GLY A 163 -29.40 -6.79 12.22
C GLY A 163 -29.92 -5.46 12.78
N GLU A 164 -30.33 -5.48 14.05
CA GLU A 164 -30.66 -4.24 14.76
C GLU A 164 -29.38 -3.42 15.06
N PRO A 165 -29.46 -2.08 15.09
CA PRO A 165 -28.37 -1.27 15.59
C PRO A 165 -28.08 -1.56 17.07
N SER A 166 -26.81 -1.47 17.46
CA SER A 166 -26.40 -1.53 18.86
C SER A 166 -27.02 -0.40 19.69
N GLU A 167 -27.03 -0.59 21.01
CA GLU A 167 -27.16 0.55 21.92
C GLU A 167 -26.07 1.59 21.67
N ALA A 168 -26.38 2.85 21.99
CA ALA A 168 -25.46 3.95 21.77
C ALA A 168 -24.44 4.03 22.92
N GLN A 169 -23.15 3.98 22.58
CA GLN A 169 -22.07 4.34 23.48
C GLN A 169 -21.64 5.80 23.31
N GLN A 170 -20.88 6.31 24.27
CA GLN A 170 -20.30 7.64 24.22
C GLN A 170 -18.76 7.59 24.28
N PHE A 171 -18.09 8.68 23.91
CA PHE A 171 -16.69 8.89 24.23
C PHE A 171 -16.40 10.39 24.34
N THR A 172 -15.41 10.78 25.13
CA THR A 172 -15.00 12.19 25.27
C THR A 172 -13.56 12.36 24.82
N THR A 173 -13.33 13.32 23.93
CA THR A 173 -12.00 13.68 23.44
C THR A 173 -11.20 14.46 24.48
N ALA A 174 -9.90 14.21 24.51
CA ALA A 174 -8.89 14.92 25.28
C ALA A 174 -7.61 14.97 24.42
N LEU A 175 -7.72 15.64 23.27
CA LEU A 175 -6.75 15.59 22.19
C LEU A 175 -5.44 16.19 22.66
N ARG A 176 -4.36 15.41 22.61
CA ARG A 176 -3.04 15.86 22.99
C ARG A 176 -2.38 16.59 21.81
N PRO A 177 -1.90 17.84 21.97
CA PRO A 177 -1.04 18.45 20.95
C PRO A 177 0.20 17.58 20.76
N MET A 178 0.46 17.17 19.52
CA MET A 178 1.67 16.40 19.21
C MET A 178 2.92 17.25 19.46
N PRO A 179 3.98 16.71 20.08
CA PRO A 179 5.20 17.44 20.38
C PRO A 179 5.83 18.14 19.19
N HIS A 180 6.36 19.34 19.45
CA HIS A 180 6.95 20.22 18.45
C HIS A 180 8.05 21.09 19.07
N VAL A 181 9.30 20.86 18.66
CA VAL A 181 10.55 21.48 19.14
C VAL A 181 10.89 22.70 18.29
N LEU A 182 10.71 22.60 16.98
CA LEU A 182 10.90 23.70 16.03
C LEU A 182 9.54 24.35 15.71
N PRO A 183 9.47 25.62 15.26
CA PRO A 183 8.18 26.28 15.01
C PRO A 183 7.41 25.83 13.77
N SER A 184 8.06 25.16 12.80
CA SER A 184 7.43 24.82 11.50
C SER A 184 7.77 23.45 10.93
N VAL A 185 8.77 22.74 11.47
CA VAL A 185 9.20 21.43 10.95
C VAL A 185 9.18 20.41 12.07
N ARG A 186 8.20 19.49 12.05
CA ARG A 186 8.20 18.36 12.97
C ARG A 186 9.27 17.39 12.52
N THR A 187 10.03 16.83 13.44
CA THR A 187 11.30 16.17 13.13
C THR A 187 11.36 14.76 13.71
N PHE A 188 11.85 13.82 12.91
CA PHE A 188 11.96 12.41 13.28
C PHE A 188 13.39 11.90 13.06
N ILE A 189 13.85 11.03 13.96
CA ILE A 189 15.06 10.23 13.78
C ILE A 189 14.82 8.79 14.26
N ASN A 190 15.34 7.81 13.53
CA ASN A 190 15.28 6.42 13.97
C ASN A 190 16.35 6.18 15.07
N PHE A 191 17.57 5.79 14.70
CA PHE A 191 18.67 5.51 15.65
C PHE A 191 19.86 6.47 15.62
N GLY A 192 19.99 7.28 14.58
CA GLY A 192 21.20 8.08 14.34
C GLY A 192 21.42 9.22 15.35
N GLY A 193 22.62 9.80 15.30
CA GLY A 193 23.01 10.98 16.08
C GLY A 193 23.14 10.76 17.60
N SER A 194 23.74 11.74 18.29
CA SER A 194 23.90 11.73 19.75
C SER A 194 22.58 12.01 20.49
N PRO A 195 22.46 11.62 21.78
CA PRO A 195 21.33 11.99 22.62
C PRO A 195 21.13 13.52 22.72
N GLU A 196 22.22 14.28 22.75
CA GLU A 196 22.24 15.75 22.84
C GLU A 196 21.78 16.38 21.52
N PHE A 197 22.16 15.78 20.38
CA PHE A 197 21.60 16.14 19.08
C PHE A 197 20.08 15.93 19.06
N ALA A 198 19.61 14.75 19.47
CA ALA A 198 18.17 14.43 19.50
C ALA A 198 17.39 15.38 20.45
N LYS A 199 17.83 15.56 21.70
CA LYS A 199 17.20 16.42 22.73
C LYS A 199 16.96 17.87 22.30
N SER A 200 17.78 18.38 21.38
CA SER A 200 17.76 19.77 20.94
C SER A 200 17.02 20.00 19.62
N ARG A 201 16.71 18.94 18.86
CA ARG A 201 16.29 19.06 17.44
C ARG A 201 15.17 18.13 16.99
N ILE A 202 14.79 17.13 17.79
CA ILE A 202 13.95 16.01 17.33
C ILE A 202 12.68 15.88 18.19
N ASP A 203 11.53 15.71 17.54
CA ASP A 203 10.22 15.54 18.18
C ASP A 203 9.86 14.08 18.47
N LEU A 204 10.23 13.18 17.57
CA LEU A 204 9.99 11.74 17.68
C LEU A 204 11.30 10.98 17.42
N CYS A 205 11.70 10.09 18.34
CA CYS A 205 12.93 9.32 18.19
C CYS A 205 12.83 7.90 18.77
N PHE A 206 13.74 6.98 18.40
CA PHE A 206 13.76 5.64 19.01
C PHE A 206 14.75 5.50 20.17
N ARG A 207 15.23 6.63 20.71
CA ARG A 207 16.27 6.72 21.75
C ARG A 207 15.69 7.04 23.14
N ARG A 208 15.75 6.10 24.09
CA ARG A 208 15.27 6.31 25.48
C ARG A 208 16.00 7.43 26.22
N ASP A 209 17.29 7.57 25.97
CA ASP A 209 18.18 8.55 26.60
C ASP A 209 17.95 9.98 26.10
N ALA A 210 17.33 10.17 24.93
CA ALA A 210 16.83 11.47 24.49
C ALA A 210 15.73 11.98 25.45
N LYS A 211 14.73 11.14 25.74
CA LYS A 211 13.60 11.47 26.63
C LYS A 211 14.01 11.82 28.06
N GLN A 212 15.12 11.28 28.56
CA GLN A 212 15.63 11.60 29.90
C GLN A 212 15.95 13.09 30.12
N GLY A 213 16.19 13.85 29.04
CA GLY A 213 16.39 15.31 29.12
C GLY A 213 15.19 16.17 28.70
N ARG A 214 14.16 15.57 28.09
CA ARG A 214 13.00 16.24 27.48
C ARG A 214 11.78 15.31 27.56
N ALA A 215 10.91 15.53 28.54
CA ALA A 215 9.71 14.71 28.76
C ALA A 215 8.63 14.87 27.67
N ASP A 216 8.78 15.89 26.82
CA ASP A 216 7.93 16.20 25.69
C ASP A 216 8.31 15.49 24.39
N ILE A 217 9.52 14.90 24.26
CA ILE A 217 9.88 14.09 23.08
C ILE A 217 9.13 12.75 23.12
N LEU A 218 8.52 12.36 21.99
CA LEU A 218 7.96 11.01 21.82
C LEU A 218 9.11 10.02 21.58
N ALA A 219 9.27 9.04 22.48
CA ALA A 219 10.27 7.99 22.32
C ALA A 219 9.61 6.64 22.05
N THR A 220 9.86 5.98 20.93
CA THR A 220 9.28 4.66 20.61
C THR A 220 10.35 3.60 20.37
N LYS A 221 10.27 2.41 20.96
CA LYS A 221 11.31 1.38 20.74
C LYS A 221 11.10 0.67 19.40
N TYR A 222 12.18 0.44 18.65
CA TYR A 222 12.16 -0.40 17.47
C TYR A 222 11.96 -1.88 17.84
N SER A 223 11.19 -2.62 17.05
CA SER A 223 10.97 -4.05 17.22
C SER A 223 10.78 -4.74 15.87
N LEU A 224 11.35 -5.93 15.71
CA LEU A 224 11.06 -6.80 14.57
C LEU A 224 9.91 -7.74 14.96
N VAL A 225 8.74 -7.55 14.35
CA VAL A 225 7.49 -8.18 14.79
C VAL A 225 7.25 -9.54 14.13
N CYS A 226 7.58 -9.67 12.85
CA CYS A 226 7.34 -10.89 12.06
C CYS A 226 8.54 -11.84 12.06
N THR A 227 9.60 -11.56 12.82
CA THR A 227 10.84 -12.33 12.83
C THR A 227 11.28 -12.75 14.22
N LEU A 228 11.97 -13.88 14.28
CA LEU A 228 12.62 -14.40 15.48
C LEU A 228 13.98 -15.00 15.13
N VAL A 229 15.03 -14.51 15.79
CA VAL A 229 16.39 -15.06 15.75
C VAL A 229 16.46 -16.28 16.68
N VAL A 230 17.10 -17.37 16.24
CA VAL A 230 17.33 -18.55 17.10
C VAL A 230 18.83 -18.92 17.11
N PRO A 231 19.45 -19.16 18.28
CA PRO A 231 18.93 -18.93 19.63
C PRO A 231 18.86 -17.45 20.00
N SER A 232 17.88 -17.06 20.82
CA SER A 232 17.79 -15.72 21.42
C SER A 232 16.94 -15.74 22.68
N GLU A 233 17.12 -14.77 23.56
CA GLU A 233 16.29 -14.61 24.77
C GLU A 233 14.80 -14.47 24.43
N LYS A 234 14.46 -13.84 23.29
CA LYS A 234 13.09 -13.76 22.75
C LYS A 234 12.52 -15.15 22.42
N ALA A 235 13.35 -16.05 21.87
CA ALA A 235 12.94 -17.42 21.56
C ALA A 235 12.77 -18.26 22.84
N ASP A 236 13.68 -18.10 23.81
CA ASP A 236 13.56 -18.76 25.12
C ASP A 236 12.33 -18.28 25.90
N ALA A 237 11.98 -16.99 25.81
CA ALA A 237 10.78 -16.43 26.41
C ALA A 237 9.51 -17.00 25.75
N LEU A 238 9.46 -17.12 24.42
CA LEU A 238 8.35 -17.75 23.71
C LEU A 238 8.21 -19.22 24.08
N ALA A 239 9.31 -19.98 24.14
CA ALA A 239 9.30 -21.38 24.57
C ALA A 239 8.78 -21.55 26.00
N LYS A 240 9.23 -20.71 26.94
CA LYS A 240 8.73 -20.69 28.34
C LYS A 240 7.25 -20.31 28.41
N PHE A 241 6.80 -19.36 27.60
CA PHE A 241 5.39 -18.98 27.49
C PHE A 241 4.53 -20.16 27.01
N CYS A 242 4.96 -20.86 25.96
CA CYS A 242 4.30 -22.09 25.50
C CYS A 242 4.18 -23.12 26.63
N VAL A 243 5.28 -23.43 27.33
CA VAL A 243 5.26 -24.37 28.47
C VAL A 243 4.28 -23.90 29.57
N SER A 244 4.25 -22.62 29.91
CA SER A 244 3.35 -22.07 30.93
C SER A 244 1.86 -22.12 30.53
N ARG A 245 1.56 -22.18 29.23
CA ARG A 245 0.22 -22.38 28.67
C ARG A 245 -0.13 -23.86 28.44
N GLY A 246 0.69 -24.80 28.90
CA GLY A 246 0.50 -26.24 28.68
C GLY A 246 0.81 -26.72 27.26
N LEU A 247 1.45 -25.87 26.45
CA LEU A 247 1.85 -26.17 25.07
C LEU A 247 3.22 -26.89 25.08
N THR A 248 3.22 -28.17 25.47
CA THR A 248 4.43 -28.91 25.86
C THR A 248 4.90 -30.01 24.87
N LYS A 249 4.25 -30.18 23.72
CA LYS A 249 4.70 -31.14 22.70
C LYS A 249 5.84 -30.58 21.85
N GLU A 250 6.76 -31.45 21.42
CA GLU A 250 7.63 -31.15 20.27
C GLU A 250 6.74 -30.84 19.06
N GLY A 251 7.00 -29.72 18.37
CA GLY A 251 6.11 -29.19 17.33
C GLY A 251 5.34 -27.93 17.71
N ILE A 252 4.91 -27.71 18.97
CA ILE A 252 4.06 -26.52 19.25
C ILE A 252 4.86 -25.20 19.21
N LEU A 253 6.15 -25.23 19.56
CA LEU A 253 7.02 -24.09 19.27
C LEU A 253 7.22 -23.89 17.76
N GLU A 254 7.18 -24.96 16.97
CA GLU A 254 7.23 -24.89 15.52
C GLU A 254 5.97 -24.22 14.96
N ASP A 255 4.76 -24.53 15.47
CA ASP A 255 3.49 -23.88 15.04
C ASP A 255 3.50 -22.33 15.13
N MET A 256 4.45 -21.74 15.86
CA MET A 256 4.69 -20.29 15.94
C MET A 256 5.52 -19.72 14.77
N PHE A 257 6.14 -20.55 13.94
CA PHE A 257 6.90 -20.20 12.73
C PHE A 257 6.09 -20.51 11.47
N CYS A 258 6.45 -19.88 10.35
CA CYS A 258 5.95 -20.27 9.02
C CYS A 258 6.84 -21.36 8.41
N HIS A 259 6.26 -22.30 7.66
CA HIS A 259 7.00 -23.40 7.02
C HIS A 259 6.75 -23.49 5.52
N PHE A 260 7.80 -23.81 4.76
CA PHE A 260 7.62 -24.23 3.37
C PHE A 260 6.90 -25.58 3.31
N ALA A 261 5.90 -25.67 2.44
CA ALA A 261 5.12 -26.89 2.19
C ALA A 261 5.76 -27.82 1.14
N GLU A 262 6.85 -27.37 0.49
CA GLU A 262 7.63 -28.06 -0.54
C GLU A 262 9.09 -27.58 -0.46
N ASP A 263 10.03 -28.46 -0.80
CA ASP A 263 11.46 -28.21 -0.88
C ASP A 263 11.77 -26.97 -1.72
N THR A 264 12.24 -25.91 -1.05
CA THR A 264 12.34 -24.57 -1.62
C THR A 264 13.80 -24.12 -1.70
N HIS A 265 14.25 -23.76 -2.90
CA HIS A 265 15.52 -23.08 -3.10
C HIS A 265 15.39 -21.61 -2.71
N VAL A 266 16.16 -21.19 -1.72
CA VAL A 266 16.21 -19.81 -1.21
C VAL A 266 17.51 -19.13 -1.62
N THR A 267 17.45 -17.88 -2.08
CA THR A 267 18.65 -17.03 -2.25
C THR A 267 18.75 -16.04 -1.10
N LEU A 268 19.51 -16.41 -0.07
CA LEU A 268 19.84 -15.55 1.07
C LEU A 268 20.94 -14.56 0.67
N HIS A 269 20.98 -13.40 1.30
CA HIS A 269 22.18 -12.56 1.32
C HIS A 269 22.97 -12.90 2.60
N VAL A 270 24.29 -12.88 2.56
CA VAL A 270 25.14 -13.40 3.65
C VAL A 270 26.27 -12.43 4.02
N GLY A 271 26.03 -11.59 5.03
CA GLY A 271 27.07 -10.78 5.69
C GLY A 271 27.64 -9.63 4.85
N ALA A 272 27.38 -8.38 5.25
CA ALA A 272 27.99 -7.20 4.63
C ALA A 272 29.54 -7.15 4.75
N GLU A 273 30.14 -7.98 5.61
CA GLU A 273 31.57 -7.93 5.95
C GLU A 273 32.54 -8.46 4.88
N ARG A 274 32.06 -9.09 3.78
CA ARG A 274 32.97 -9.72 2.78
C ARG A 274 32.69 -9.52 1.30
N ALA A 275 31.63 -8.83 0.86
CA ALA A 275 31.49 -8.47 -0.56
C ALA A 275 30.52 -7.29 -0.79
N GLY A 276 30.56 -6.72 -2.01
CA GLY A 276 29.60 -5.71 -2.46
C GLY A 276 28.18 -6.25 -2.73
N ASN A 277 28.00 -7.57 -2.85
CA ASN A 277 26.66 -8.23 -2.87
C ASN A 277 26.76 -9.76 -2.61
N PRO A 278 27.09 -10.22 -1.39
CA PRO A 278 27.27 -11.63 -1.10
C PRO A 278 25.91 -12.32 -0.96
N ARG A 279 25.65 -13.29 -1.85
CA ARG A 279 24.42 -14.10 -1.87
C ARG A 279 24.74 -15.59 -1.82
N GLU A 280 24.04 -16.31 -0.95
CA GLU A 280 24.07 -17.76 -0.83
C GLU A 280 22.80 -18.37 -1.42
N LYS A 281 22.92 -19.50 -2.11
CA LYS A 281 21.76 -20.33 -2.46
C LYS A 281 21.73 -21.56 -1.56
N ARG A 282 20.65 -21.72 -0.80
CA ARG A 282 20.41 -22.84 0.12
C ARG A 282 19.14 -23.57 -0.29
N LEU A 283 19.11 -24.90 -0.13
CA LEU A 283 17.87 -25.67 -0.17
C LEU A 283 17.27 -25.71 1.24
N CYS A 284 16.02 -25.31 1.38
CA CYS A 284 15.24 -25.48 2.60
C CYS A 284 14.23 -26.60 2.35
N PRO A 285 14.34 -27.78 3.01
CA PRO A 285 13.37 -28.86 2.88
C PRO A 285 11.95 -28.40 3.26
N GLY A 286 10.93 -28.91 2.58
CA GLY A 286 9.53 -28.64 2.93
C GLY A 286 8.97 -29.63 3.94
N TRP A 287 8.00 -29.22 4.75
CA TRP A 287 7.26 -30.07 5.68
C TRP A 287 5.86 -30.41 5.12
N ASP A 288 5.44 -31.66 5.29
CA ASP A 288 4.08 -32.10 4.99
C ASP A 288 3.64 -33.11 6.07
N PRO A 289 2.60 -32.82 6.87
CA PRO A 289 2.12 -33.71 7.91
C PRO A 289 1.51 -35.03 7.39
N ALA A 290 1.38 -35.23 6.07
CA ALA A 290 1.07 -36.54 5.50
C ALA A 290 2.29 -37.48 5.46
N ASN A 291 3.52 -36.96 5.60
CA ASN A 291 4.74 -37.76 5.65
C ASN A 291 5.02 -38.34 7.04
N ASP A 292 4.61 -37.65 8.10
CA ASP A 292 4.53 -38.14 9.48
C ASP A 292 3.24 -38.98 9.61
N ARG A 293 3.36 -40.28 9.35
CA ARG A 293 2.22 -41.22 9.29
C ARG A 293 1.83 -41.71 10.67
N ASN A 294 2.80 -41.81 11.59
CA ASN A 294 2.59 -42.24 12.95
C ASN A 294 2.07 -41.10 13.88
N ARG A 295 2.24 -39.84 13.45
CA ARG A 295 1.88 -38.58 14.13
C ARG A 295 2.67 -38.31 15.42
N ASP A 296 3.95 -38.69 15.44
CA ASP A 296 4.88 -38.43 16.54
C ASP A 296 5.58 -37.04 16.47
N GLY A 297 5.39 -36.32 15.37
CA GLY A 297 5.98 -34.99 15.11
C GLY A 297 7.27 -35.03 14.29
N ARG A 298 7.69 -36.19 13.80
CA ARG A 298 8.89 -36.40 12.99
C ARG A 298 8.58 -37.34 11.82
N VAL A 299 9.50 -37.40 10.86
CA VAL A 299 9.48 -38.42 9.79
C VAL A 299 10.67 -39.34 10.03
N ASP A 300 10.41 -40.57 10.46
CA ASP A 300 11.45 -41.57 10.74
C ASP A 300 12.03 -42.21 9.46
N ASP A 301 13.00 -43.12 9.59
CA ASP A 301 13.64 -43.78 8.43
C ASP A 301 12.69 -44.75 7.66
N ALA A 302 11.63 -45.26 8.29
CA ALA A 302 10.62 -46.12 7.67
C ALA A 302 9.54 -45.31 6.92
N GLU A 303 9.30 -44.07 7.36
CA GLU A 303 8.46 -43.07 6.68
C GLU A 303 9.23 -42.39 5.54
N ALA A 304 10.49 -42.03 5.80
CA ALA A 304 11.45 -41.52 4.83
C ALA A 304 11.56 -42.36 3.55
N ALA A 305 11.50 -43.68 3.69
CA ALA A 305 11.62 -44.62 2.58
C ALA A 305 10.43 -44.56 1.60
N ASN A 306 9.27 -44.03 2.02
CA ASN A 306 8.07 -43.94 1.20
C ASN A 306 7.19 -42.75 1.62
N LEU A 307 7.67 -41.52 1.34
CA LEU A 307 6.96 -40.27 1.61
C LEU A 307 5.64 -40.19 0.82
N ALA A 308 4.55 -39.82 1.50
CA ALA A 308 3.25 -39.57 0.87
C ALA A 308 3.29 -38.36 -0.07
N ASN A 309 4.06 -37.34 0.30
CA ASN A 309 4.44 -36.21 -0.55
C ASN A 309 5.98 -36.18 -0.73
N PRO A 310 6.53 -36.67 -1.86
CA PRO A 310 7.97 -36.72 -2.09
C PRO A 310 8.60 -35.34 -2.36
N LYS A 311 7.81 -34.25 -2.40
CA LYS A 311 8.32 -32.88 -2.55
C LYS A 311 8.59 -32.17 -1.22
N ALA A 312 8.31 -32.81 -0.09
CA ALA A 312 8.49 -32.25 1.25
C ALA A 312 9.41 -33.18 2.05
N THR A 313 10.72 -32.95 1.99
CA THR A 313 11.74 -33.88 2.50
C THR A 313 12.20 -33.60 3.93
N ALA A 314 11.62 -32.60 4.62
CA ALA A 314 11.95 -32.32 6.01
C ALA A 314 11.63 -33.52 6.92
N ARG A 315 12.59 -33.90 7.76
CA ARG A 315 12.45 -34.93 8.81
C ARG A 315 11.84 -34.39 10.10
N GLN A 316 11.91 -33.08 10.30
CA GLN A 316 11.32 -32.36 11.43
C GLN A 316 10.84 -30.99 10.95
N MET A 317 9.67 -30.54 11.41
CA MET A 317 9.05 -29.27 11.01
C MET A 317 10.02 -28.08 11.09
N LYS A 318 10.88 -28.03 12.12
CA LYS A 318 11.92 -27.01 12.28
C LYS A 318 12.90 -26.84 11.12
N GLN A 319 13.07 -27.86 10.28
CA GLN A 319 13.93 -27.81 9.09
C GLN A 319 13.28 -27.08 7.91
N ALA A 320 11.96 -26.93 7.95
CA ALA A 320 11.14 -26.27 6.93
C ALA A 320 10.79 -24.81 7.26
N ARG A 321 11.22 -24.29 8.41
CA ARG A 321 10.98 -22.89 8.80
C ARG A 321 11.44 -21.95 7.69
N VAL A 322 10.61 -21.01 7.30
CA VAL A 322 10.93 -20.00 6.29
C VAL A 322 12.02 -19.08 6.87
N PRO A 323 13.26 -19.11 6.35
CA PRO A 323 14.31 -18.20 6.80
C PRO A 323 14.05 -16.82 6.19
N ILE A 324 14.28 -15.76 6.96
CA ILE A 324 14.27 -14.39 6.45
C ILE A 324 15.70 -13.87 6.33
N TYR A 325 15.94 -12.98 5.37
CA TYR A 325 17.20 -12.25 5.27
C TYR A 325 17.01 -10.82 5.77
N TYR A 326 17.92 -10.36 6.62
CA TYR A 326 18.17 -8.94 6.84
C TYR A 326 19.66 -8.61 6.99
N TRP A 327 20.01 -7.33 6.83
CA TRP A 327 21.39 -6.85 6.75
C TRP A 327 22.17 -7.07 8.06
N GLY A 328 22.99 -8.12 8.09
CA GLY A 328 23.85 -8.46 9.22
C GLY A 328 24.72 -9.68 8.93
N PRO A 329 25.55 -10.14 9.89
CA PRO A 329 26.19 -11.46 9.81
C PRO A 329 25.12 -12.56 9.68
N PRO A 330 25.44 -13.73 9.08
CA PRO A 330 24.48 -14.81 8.92
C PRO A 330 23.94 -15.25 10.29
N ARG A 331 22.64 -15.03 10.49
CA ARG A 331 21.85 -15.45 11.64
C ARG A 331 20.63 -16.19 11.11
N ASP A 332 20.23 -17.25 11.80
CA ASP A 332 19.02 -17.99 11.48
C ASP A 332 17.80 -17.22 12.05
N ASP A 333 17.42 -16.17 11.33
CA ASP A 333 16.19 -15.41 11.53
C ASP A 333 15.06 -16.12 10.76
N PHE A 334 13.91 -16.32 11.39
CA PHE A 334 12.77 -17.03 10.78
C PHE A 334 11.49 -16.20 10.78
N VAL A 335 10.61 -16.43 9.80
CA VAL A 335 9.29 -15.80 9.72
C VAL A 335 8.32 -16.45 10.72
N MET A 336 7.59 -15.63 11.46
CA MET A 336 6.64 -16.06 12.49
C MET A 336 5.21 -16.21 11.95
N ASN A 337 4.49 -17.21 12.42
CA ASN A 337 3.05 -17.41 12.18
C ASN A 337 2.24 -16.41 13.00
N VAL A 338 2.08 -15.19 12.47
CA VAL A 338 1.30 -14.10 13.11
C VAL A 338 -0.18 -14.43 13.32
N GLY A 339 -0.67 -15.53 12.76
CA GLY A 339 -2.04 -16.05 12.92
C GLY A 339 -2.17 -17.10 14.01
N HIS A 340 -1.08 -17.60 14.60
CA HIS A 340 -1.16 -18.54 15.71
C HIS A 340 -1.68 -17.81 16.97
N PRO A 341 -2.81 -18.22 17.58
CA PRO A 341 -3.42 -17.48 18.69
C PRO A 341 -2.48 -17.27 19.89
N ALA A 342 -1.68 -18.28 20.23
CA ALA A 342 -0.71 -18.20 21.31
C ALA A 342 0.49 -17.30 20.98
N TYR A 343 0.87 -17.17 19.71
CA TYR A 343 1.91 -16.22 19.31
C TYR A 343 1.39 -14.78 19.40
N GLN A 344 0.17 -14.52 18.93
CA GLN A 344 -0.48 -13.23 19.11
C GLN A 344 -0.62 -12.84 20.59
N GLU A 345 -0.96 -13.81 21.45
CA GLU A 345 -1.06 -13.62 22.90
C GLU A 345 0.30 -13.32 23.53
N PHE A 346 1.35 -14.10 23.22
CA PHE A 346 2.72 -13.85 23.66
C PHE A 346 3.19 -12.45 23.26
N MET A 347 2.94 -12.07 22.01
CA MET A 347 3.31 -10.77 21.48
C MET A 347 2.58 -9.63 22.19
N ALA A 348 1.29 -9.79 22.49
CA ALA A 348 0.47 -8.78 23.15
C ALA A 348 0.68 -8.68 24.68
N THR A 349 0.99 -9.79 25.36
CA THR A 349 1.03 -9.86 26.84
C THR A 349 2.44 -9.96 27.43
N VAL A 350 3.45 -10.37 26.64
CA VAL A 350 4.82 -10.56 27.11
C VAL A 350 5.80 -9.69 26.31
N HIS A 351 5.93 -9.92 25.01
CA HIS A 351 7.02 -9.29 24.24
C HIS A 351 6.80 -7.80 24.03
N ALA A 352 5.70 -7.37 23.43
CA ALA A 352 5.47 -5.94 23.15
C ALA A 352 5.41 -5.08 24.44
N PRO A 353 4.80 -5.52 25.55
CA PRO A 353 4.89 -4.81 26.83
C PRO A 353 6.32 -4.64 27.37
N ALA A 354 7.15 -5.69 27.30
CA ALA A 354 8.55 -5.62 27.72
C ALA A 354 9.40 -4.73 26.78
N GLU A 355 9.15 -4.78 25.48
CA GLU A 355 9.79 -3.88 24.51
C GLU A 355 9.39 -2.42 24.75
N ALA A 356 8.12 -2.13 25.06
CA ALA A 356 7.62 -0.78 25.29
C ALA A 356 8.02 -0.18 26.67
N GLU A 357 8.81 -0.87 27.49
CA GLU A 357 9.14 -0.41 28.85
C GLU A 357 10.01 0.86 28.84
N GLY A 358 9.46 1.94 29.41
CA GLY A 358 10.13 3.26 29.46
C GLY A 358 10.03 4.09 28.17
N TYR A 359 9.30 3.62 27.16
CA TYR A 359 9.00 4.30 25.90
C TYR A 359 7.51 4.67 25.83
N ASP A 360 7.13 5.55 24.90
CA ASP A 360 5.74 5.91 24.58
C ASP A 360 5.09 4.95 23.56
N GLY A 361 5.87 4.10 22.90
CA GLY A 361 5.35 3.18 21.90
C GLY A 361 6.39 2.28 21.27
N LEU A 362 5.99 1.63 20.17
CA LEU A 362 6.78 0.72 19.35
C LEU A 362 6.75 1.13 17.88
N TYR A 363 7.87 0.89 17.20
CA TYR A 363 7.99 0.92 15.75
C TYR A 363 8.32 -0.48 15.25
N PHE A 364 7.45 -1.03 14.40
CA PHE A 364 7.59 -2.34 13.82
C PHE A 364 8.18 -2.27 12.41
N ASP A 365 9.45 -2.64 12.33
CA ASP A 365 10.13 -2.80 11.05
C ASP A 365 9.94 -4.21 10.48
N THR A 366 10.09 -4.33 9.16
CA THR A 366 10.04 -5.59 8.43
C THR A 366 8.78 -6.38 8.77
N VAL A 367 7.66 -5.70 8.57
CA VAL A 367 6.35 -6.31 8.46
C VAL A 367 6.12 -6.46 6.95
N PRO A 368 6.20 -7.65 6.34
CA PRO A 368 5.95 -7.78 4.91
C PRO A 368 4.45 -7.99 4.63
N PRO A 369 3.90 -7.50 3.50
CA PRO A 369 2.49 -7.71 3.15
C PRO A 369 2.21 -9.14 2.66
N ASP A 370 3.22 -9.86 2.18
CA ASP A 370 3.23 -11.31 1.98
C ASP A 370 4.19 -12.00 2.97
N VAL A 371 4.21 -13.33 3.03
CA VAL A 371 5.32 -14.07 3.69
C VAL A 371 6.58 -13.85 2.84
N ALA A 372 7.23 -12.71 3.05
CA ALA A 372 8.37 -12.27 2.26
C ALA A 372 9.66 -12.90 2.77
N GLY A 373 10.53 -13.24 1.83
CA GLY A 373 11.80 -13.86 2.10
C GLY A 373 12.47 -14.33 0.81
N PRO A 374 13.60 -15.04 0.94
CA PRO A 374 14.42 -15.52 -0.16
C PRO A 374 13.76 -16.61 -1.02
N GLY A 375 12.58 -17.12 -0.63
CA GLY A 375 11.74 -18.10 -1.34
C GLY A 375 10.47 -17.49 -1.96
N ARG A 376 10.51 -16.21 -2.37
CA ARG A 376 9.36 -15.47 -2.92
C ARG A 376 8.71 -16.22 -4.10
N GLY A 377 7.52 -16.78 -3.87
CA GLY A 377 6.81 -17.61 -4.85
C GLY A 377 6.30 -18.93 -4.26
N SER A 378 7.02 -19.47 -3.27
CA SER A 378 6.80 -20.81 -2.73
C SER A 378 5.51 -20.99 -1.94
N ARG A 379 5.09 -22.26 -1.82
CA ARG A 379 3.95 -22.69 -1.01
C ARG A 379 4.36 -22.74 0.46
N VAL A 380 3.54 -22.13 1.32
CA VAL A 380 3.70 -22.06 2.78
C VAL A 380 2.48 -22.72 3.43
N LEU A 381 2.64 -23.40 4.57
CA LEU A 381 1.56 -24.17 5.20
C LEU A 381 0.48 -23.27 5.83
N GLU A 382 0.88 -22.16 6.46
CA GLU A 382 0.04 -21.34 7.33
C GLU A 382 -0.77 -20.26 6.57
N TYR A 383 -0.34 -19.94 5.34
CA TYR A 383 -0.86 -18.84 4.51
C TYR A 383 -0.91 -19.23 3.02
N PRO A 384 -2.09 -19.47 2.44
CA PRO A 384 -2.20 -19.86 1.04
C PRO A 384 -1.89 -18.68 0.11
N ARG A 385 -0.90 -18.86 -0.78
CA ARG A 385 -0.48 -17.84 -1.76
C ARG A 385 -1.42 -17.73 -2.97
N VAL A 386 -2.35 -18.68 -3.12
CA VAL A 386 -3.31 -18.81 -4.23
C VAL A 386 -4.71 -18.95 -3.66
N GLY A 387 -5.69 -18.24 -4.23
CA GLY A 387 -7.08 -18.21 -3.76
C GLY A 387 -7.51 -16.84 -3.22
N ASP A 388 -8.59 -16.86 -2.45
CA ASP A 388 -9.21 -15.75 -1.71
C ASP A 388 -8.45 -15.41 -0.40
N GLY A 389 -7.77 -16.38 0.21
CA GLY A 389 -7.05 -16.23 1.46
C GLY A 389 -5.78 -15.37 1.45
N ARG A 390 -5.47 -14.63 0.37
CA ARG A 390 -4.25 -13.78 0.29
C ARG A 390 -4.19 -12.71 1.38
N ASP A 391 -5.35 -12.21 1.80
CA ASP A 391 -5.45 -11.21 2.86
C ASP A 391 -5.42 -11.83 4.29
N LYS A 392 -5.27 -13.16 4.42
CA LYS A 392 -5.19 -13.84 5.73
C LYS A 392 -3.99 -13.34 6.54
N TRP A 393 -2.81 -13.22 5.94
CA TRP A 393 -1.62 -12.72 6.64
C TRP A 393 -1.83 -11.31 7.19
N LEU A 394 -2.33 -10.41 6.33
CA LEU A 394 -2.67 -9.03 6.66
C LEU A 394 -3.69 -8.95 7.82
N ARG A 395 -4.78 -9.71 7.75
CA ARG A 395 -5.80 -9.77 8.80
C ARG A 395 -5.24 -10.33 10.11
N ASP A 396 -4.50 -11.43 10.05
CA ASP A 396 -3.96 -12.09 11.24
C ASP A 396 -2.94 -11.17 11.97
N LEU A 397 -2.16 -10.42 11.20
CA LEU A 397 -1.29 -9.34 11.68
C LEU A 397 -2.08 -8.19 12.33
N GLN A 398 -3.16 -7.71 11.70
CA GLN A 398 -4.05 -6.70 12.27
C GLN A 398 -4.64 -7.16 13.62
N MET A 399 -5.06 -8.42 13.72
CA MET A 399 -5.55 -9.01 14.97
C MET A 399 -4.47 -9.07 16.06
N MET A 400 -3.20 -9.29 15.68
CA MET A 400 -2.09 -9.21 16.62
C MET A 400 -1.87 -7.78 17.16
N PHE A 401 -1.86 -6.77 16.29
CA PHE A 401 -1.75 -5.37 16.72
C PHE A 401 -2.95 -4.94 17.57
N ALA A 402 -4.16 -5.44 17.27
CA ALA A 402 -5.37 -5.17 18.07
C ALA A 402 -5.22 -5.72 19.49
N LYS A 403 -4.70 -6.94 19.64
CA LYS A 403 -4.37 -7.53 20.94
C LYS A 403 -3.29 -6.74 21.67
N MET A 404 -2.27 -6.22 20.97
CA MET A 404 -1.28 -5.33 21.58
C MET A 404 -1.90 -4.02 22.09
N LYS A 405 -2.73 -3.35 21.27
CA LYS A 405 -3.47 -2.14 21.67
C LYS A 405 -4.38 -2.40 22.88
N LEU A 406 -5.09 -3.51 22.92
CA LEU A 406 -5.92 -3.92 24.08
C LEU A 406 -5.10 -4.07 25.38
N ASN A 407 -3.86 -4.57 25.30
CA ASN A 407 -2.97 -4.69 26.47
C ASN A 407 -2.20 -3.40 26.78
N MET A 408 -2.11 -2.47 25.82
CA MET A 408 -1.28 -1.26 25.90
C MET A 408 -1.98 -0.04 25.26
N PRO A 409 -3.19 0.36 25.71
CA PRO A 409 -4.04 1.29 24.96
C PRO A 409 -3.44 2.70 24.80
N GLY A 410 -2.56 3.12 25.71
CA GLY A 410 -1.83 4.39 25.61
C GLY A 410 -0.50 4.33 24.88
N ARG A 411 -0.19 3.26 24.15
CA ARG A 411 1.06 3.11 23.38
C ARG A 411 0.85 3.41 21.90
N ILE A 412 1.80 4.15 21.34
CA ILE A 412 1.94 4.37 19.89
C ILE A 412 2.46 3.06 19.25
N ILE A 413 1.90 2.67 18.12
CA ILE A 413 2.28 1.54 17.29
C ILE A 413 2.40 2.04 15.85
N THR A 414 3.61 2.01 15.29
CA THR A 414 3.92 2.47 13.93
C THR A 414 4.72 1.41 13.18
N GLY A 415 4.87 1.50 11.86
CA GLY A 415 5.69 0.53 11.11
C GLY A 415 6.23 0.97 9.75
N ASN A 416 7.17 0.20 9.19
CA ASN A 416 7.96 0.58 8.00
C ASN A 416 7.34 0.18 6.66
N GLY A 417 7.05 1.14 5.77
CA GLY A 417 6.61 0.85 4.40
C GLY A 417 5.16 0.37 4.29
N TRP A 418 4.36 0.65 5.32
CA TRP A 418 2.91 0.37 5.34
C TRP A 418 2.15 1.65 5.09
N ASP A 419 0.98 1.51 4.47
CA ASP A 419 -0.05 2.51 4.68
C ASP A 419 -0.43 2.49 6.17
N ALA A 420 -0.65 3.65 6.79
CA ALA A 420 -1.28 3.72 8.12
C ALA A 420 -2.79 3.43 8.05
N ASN A 421 -3.14 2.43 7.23
CA ASN A 421 -4.48 2.02 6.84
C ASN A 421 -4.70 0.49 6.90
N PRO A 422 -4.03 -0.30 7.77
CA PRO A 422 -4.77 -1.06 8.76
C PRO A 422 -5.20 -0.13 9.89
N MET A 423 -6.45 -0.24 10.32
CA MET A 423 -7.09 0.67 11.28
C MET A 423 -6.47 0.66 12.68
N VAL A 424 -5.48 -0.18 12.96
CA VAL A 424 -4.97 -0.47 14.31
C VAL A 424 -3.58 0.12 14.56
N MET A 425 -2.96 0.73 13.54
CA MET A 425 -1.68 1.42 13.70
C MET A 425 -1.89 2.93 13.81
N ASP A 426 -1.13 3.56 14.68
CA ASP A 426 -1.10 5.01 14.88
C ASP A 426 -0.33 5.74 13.78
N GLY A 427 0.33 5.03 12.86
CA GLY A 427 1.14 5.65 11.82
C GLY A 427 2.10 4.72 11.09
N ALA A 428 2.89 5.29 10.19
CA ALA A 428 3.86 4.57 9.39
C ALA A 428 5.03 5.44 8.91
N GLN A 429 6.14 4.79 8.59
CA GLN A 429 7.29 5.42 7.95
C GLN A 429 7.33 5.16 6.46
N HIS A 430 7.69 6.22 5.73
CA HIS A 430 7.92 6.24 4.30
C HIS A 430 9.39 6.57 4.02
N GLU A 431 10.19 5.52 3.88
CA GLU A 431 11.61 5.65 3.54
C GLU A 431 11.81 6.20 2.11
N ASN A 432 12.88 6.97 1.90
CA ASN A 432 13.27 7.51 0.60
C ASN A 432 12.16 8.27 -0.17
N TRP A 433 11.25 8.93 0.55
CA TRP A 433 9.99 9.47 0.04
C TRP A 433 10.10 10.91 -0.49
N LEU A 434 10.87 11.77 0.17
CA LEU A 434 11.07 13.18 -0.20
C LEU A 434 12.10 13.30 -1.35
N ASN A 435 11.80 12.67 -2.48
CA ASN A 435 12.77 12.38 -3.54
C ASN A 435 12.59 13.28 -4.77
N ILE A 436 13.59 14.12 -5.06
CA ILE A 436 13.58 15.11 -6.16
C ILE A 436 13.44 14.52 -7.56
N SER A 437 13.80 13.24 -7.76
CA SER A 437 13.64 12.57 -9.06
C SER A 437 12.20 12.16 -9.38
N TRP A 438 11.28 12.16 -8.39
CA TRP A 438 9.91 11.68 -8.58
C TRP A 438 9.10 12.60 -9.49
N GLN A 439 8.50 12.00 -10.51
CA GLN A 439 7.55 12.65 -11.41
C GLN A 439 6.38 13.28 -10.64
N VAL A 440 5.86 14.41 -11.15
CA VAL A 440 4.78 15.20 -10.54
C VAL A 440 3.57 14.37 -10.09
N SER A 441 3.18 13.33 -10.84
CA SER A 441 2.07 12.45 -10.47
C SER A 441 2.37 11.59 -9.22
N ARG A 442 3.58 11.02 -9.14
CA ARG A 442 4.03 10.23 -7.98
C ARG A 442 4.27 11.12 -6.77
N TRP A 443 4.96 12.25 -6.97
CA TRP A 443 5.18 13.25 -5.93
C TRP A 443 3.86 13.76 -5.36
N ARG A 444 2.89 14.12 -6.22
CA ARG A 444 1.59 14.63 -5.80
C ARG A 444 0.80 13.58 -5.02
N ARG A 445 0.71 12.34 -5.52
CA ARG A 445 0.05 11.23 -4.80
C ARG A 445 0.63 11.08 -3.41
N ALA A 446 1.96 11.07 -3.30
CA ALA A 446 2.65 11.01 -2.02
C ALA A 446 2.21 12.16 -1.09
N ILE A 447 2.32 13.43 -1.51
CA ILE A 447 1.85 14.57 -0.69
C ILE A 447 0.38 14.42 -0.27
N GLU A 448 -0.50 14.00 -1.18
CA GLU A 448 -1.93 13.79 -0.91
C GLU A 448 -2.18 12.66 0.12
N ASP A 449 -1.48 11.52 -0.02
CA ASP A 449 -1.56 10.39 0.92
C ASP A 449 -1.08 10.79 2.33
N ALA A 450 -0.02 11.60 2.43
CA ALA A 450 0.46 12.11 3.72
C ALA A 450 -0.51 13.11 4.35
N VAL A 451 -1.07 14.03 3.57
CA VAL A 451 -2.08 15.01 4.06
C VAL A 451 -3.34 14.31 4.55
N GLU A 452 -3.82 13.28 3.85
CA GLU A 452 -5.01 12.52 4.28
C GLU A 452 -4.74 11.73 5.56
N ARG A 453 -3.54 11.19 5.74
CA ARG A 453 -3.17 10.48 6.98
C ARG A 453 -2.95 11.43 8.16
N ASP A 454 -2.37 12.61 7.92
CA ASP A 454 -2.28 13.68 8.93
C ASP A 454 -3.67 14.13 9.40
N ARG A 455 -4.60 14.31 8.44
CA ARG A 455 -6.02 14.59 8.71
C ARG A 455 -6.65 13.51 9.59
N ARG A 456 -6.26 12.25 9.40
CA ARG A 456 -6.68 11.06 10.16
C ARG A 456 -5.87 10.83 11.46
N GLY A 457 -5.05 11.77 11.91
CA GLY A 457 -4.27 11.60 13.14
C GLY A 457 -3.10 10.62 13.05
N LYS A 458 -2.85 10.02 11.88
CA LYS A 458 -1.87 8.94 11.75
C LYS A 458 -0.47 9.51 11.51
N ILE A 459 0.44 9.22 12.43
CA ILE A 459 1.86 9.63 12.43
C ILE A 459 2.53 9.24 11.10
N GLN A 460 2.89 10.22 10.28
CA GLN A 460 3.61 10.01 9.02
C GLN A 460 5.08 10.38 9.18
N LEU A 461 5.97 9.40 9.20
CA LEU A 461 7.41 9.62 9.26
C LEU A 461 7.93 9.65 7.81
N VAL A 462 8.07 10.83 7.21
CA VAL A 462 8.46 10.99 5.79
C VAL A 462 9.94 11.32 5.67
N GLN A 463 10.71 10.43 5.03
CA GLN A 463 12.17 10.52 5.00
C GLN A 463 12.69 11.26 3.76
N TYR A 464 13.58 12.22 3.99
CA TYR A 464 14.52 12.77 3.01
C TYR A 464 15.87 12.07 3.12
N ASN A 465 16.31 11.45 2.04
CA ASN A 465 17.67 10.96 1.89
C ASN A 465 18.26 11.56 0.61
N PRO A 466 19.49 12.11 0.65
CA PRO A 466 20.10 12.69 -0.54
C PRO A 466 20.34 11.63 -1.60
N ILE A 467 20.00 11.95 -2.84
CA ILE A 467 20.22 11.06 -3.98
C ILE A 467 21.46 11.42 -4.81
N PHE A 468 22.16 12.52 -4.47
CA PHE A 468 23.39 12.99 -5.16
C PHE A 468 24.69 12.93 -4.39
N HIS A 469 24.64 12.78 -3.07
CA HIS A 469 25.86 12.89 -2.29
C HIS A 469 26.68 11.60 -2.36
N PRO A 470 27.94 11.63 -2.85
CA PRO A 470 28.74 10.41 -3.06
C PRO A 470 29.02 9.62 -1.78
N GLU A 471 29.02 10.28 -0.61
CA GLU A 471 29.18 9.64 0.70
C GLU A 471 27.88 9.49 1.52
N LEU A 472 26.77 10.11 1.12
CA LEU A 472 25.53 10.13 1.92
C LEU A 472 24.31 9.54 1.19
N SER A 473 24.45 9.21 -0.10
CA SER A 473 23.47 8.44 -0.85
C SER A 473 23.78 6.95 -0.76
N GLU A 474 22.82 6.18 -0.24
CA GLU A 474 22.93 4.73 -0.02
C GLU A 474 23.18 3.92 -1.31
N PHE A 475 22.81 4.46 -2.47
CA PHE A 475 22.80 3.74 -3.74
C PHE A 475 23.49 4.50 -4.89
N GLY A 476 24.39 5.43 -4.56
CA GLY A 476 25.09 6.28 -5.53
C GLY A 476 24.19 7.29 -6.27
N ALA A 477 24.80 8.07 -7.16
CA ALA A 477 24.13 9.15 -7.90
C ALA A 477 23.14 8.62 -8.96
N LYS A 478 21.93 9.20 -9.03
CA LYS A 478 20.82 8.74 -9.90
C LYS A 478 20.13 9.79 -10.81
N PHE A 479 20.44 11.08 -10.73
CA PHE A 479 19.65 12.22 -11.26
C PHE A 479 20.37 13.59 -11.10
N ASP A 480 21.13 14.05 -12.09
CA ASP A 480 22.07 15.19 -11.96
C ASP A 480 21.47 16.52 -11.43
N VAL A 481 21.66 16.80 -10.13
CA VAL A 481 21.34 18.06 -9.41
C VAL A 481 22.30 18.28 -8.23
N ASP A 482 22.45 19.53 -7.78
CA ASP A 482 23.29 19.87 -6.62
C ASP A 482 22.63 19.50 -5.26
N TYR A 483 23.46 19.35 -4.22
CA TYR A 483 23.01 18.86 -2.92
C TYR A 483 22.13 19.86 -2.16
N ASP A 484 22.34 21.18 -2.32
CA ASP A 484 21.51 22.17 -1.60
C ASP A 484 20.12 22.30 -2.23
N ARG A 485 20.01 22.15 -3.55
CA ARG A 485 18.73 21.97 -4.25
C ARG A 485 18.00 20.70 -3.83
N ASP A 486 18.69 19.58 -3.66
CA ASP A 486 18.11 18.33 -3.15
C ASP A 486 17.55 18.51 -1.72
N LYS A 487 18.33 19.12 -0.81
CA LYS A 487 17.90 19.47 0.56
C LYS A 487 16.65 20.35 0.58
N LEU A 488 16.67 21.45 -0.18
CA LEU A 488 15.57 22.40 -0.22
C LEU A 488 14.32 21.79 -0.87
N PHE A 489 14.48 20.93 -1.88
CA PHE A 489 13.35 20.18 -2.45
C PHE A 489 12.74 19.20 -1.44
N GLY A 490 13.56 18.48 -0.69
CA GLY A 490 13.10 17.57 0.36
C GLY A 490 12.32 18.31 1.45
N LEU A 491 12.88 19.40 1.99
CA LEU A 491 12.23 20.22 3.02
C LEU A 491 10.95 20.89 2.49
N ALA A 492 10.97 21.46 1.29
CA ALA A 492 9.79 22.08 0.69
C ALA A 492 8.67 21.07 0.40
N SER A 493 9.02 19.85 -0.03
CA SER A 493 8.08 18.75 -0.22
C SER A 493 7.43 18.32 1.11
N TYR A 494 8.22 18.25 2.19
CA TYR A 494 7.66 18.05 3.53
C TYR A 494 6.69 19.18 3.91
N LEU A 495 7.07 20.44 3.68
CA LEU A 495 6.22 21.59 4.00
C LEU A 495 4.91 21.62 3.19
N MET A 496 4.85 21.00 2.00
CA MET A 496 3.59 20.80 1.26
C MET A 496 2.64 19.83 1.99
N ALA A 497 3.17 18.82 2.67
CA ALA A 497 2.40 17.83 3.45
C ALA A 497 2.24 18.17 4.95
N HIS A 498 3.06 19.09 5.49
CA HIS A 498 3.15 19.40 6.92
C HIS A 498 1.79 19.60 7.63
N GLY A 499 1.66 19.02 8.81
CA GLY A 499 0.47 19.09 9.65
C GLY A 499 0.74 18.67 11.09
N GLY A 500 -0.26 18.12 11.77
CA GLY A 500 -0.19 17.76 13.19
C GLY A 500 0.62 16.50 13.48
N PHE A 501 0.70 15.59 12.51
CA PHE A 501 1.19 14.21 12.67
C PHE A 501 2.27 13.83 11.64
N THR A 502 2.64 14.75 10.73
CA THR A 502 3.66 14.52 9.70
C THR A 502 5.04 15.02 10.14
N TYR A 503 6.04 14.12 10.18
CA TYR A 503 7.40 14.35 10.66
C TYR A 503 8.45 14.18 9.53
N PHE A 504 9.36 15.14 9.43
CA PHE A 504 10.52 15.14 8.55
C PHE A 504 11.63 14.25 9.13
N GLY A 505 11.90 13.13 8.47
CA GLY A 505 13.00 12.22 8.80
C GLY A 505 14.18 12.37 7.83
N PHE A 506 15.38 12.00 8.27
CA PHE A 506 16.61 12.04 7.47
C PHE A 506 17.65 11.03 7.99
N GLY A 507 18.52 10.53 7.11
CA GLY A 507 19.58 9.56 7.43
C GLY A 507 19.63 8.35 6.48
N SER A 508 20.79 8.09 5.86
CA SER A 508 20.99 6.92 4.98
C SER A 508 20.87 5.60 5.76
N HIS A 509 20.12 4.61 5.28
CA HIS A 509 19.90 3.34 5.98
C HIS A 509 21.24 2.65 6.35
N PRO A 510 21.41 2.11 7.58
CA PRO A 510 20.46 2.04 8.70
C PRO A 510 20.53 3.30 9.60
N TYR A 511 20.13 4.45 9.05
CA TYR A 511 20.04 5.75 9.72
C TYR A 511 21.39 6.26 10.25
N GLN A 512 22.42 6.07 9.44
CA GLN A 512 23.74 6.66 9.63
C GLN A 512 23.78 8.12 9.15
N HIS A 513 24.84 8.82 9.54
CA HIS A 513 25.18 10.18 9.10
C HIS A 513 24.13 11.27 9.37
N VAL A 514 23.16 11.04 10.26
CA VAL A 514 22.04 11.97 10.46
C VAL A 514 22.49 13.37 10.87
N GLU A 515 23.52 13.50 11.71
CA GLU A 515 24.11 14.79 12.07
C GLU A 515 24.76 15.51 10.86
N LYS A 516 25.35 14.76 9.90
CA LYS A 516 25.89 15.32 8.65
C LYS A 516 24.79 15.74 7.67
N GLN A 517 23.63 15.06 7.72
CA GLN A 517 22.48 15.36 6.87
C GLN A 517 21.59 16.49 7.45
N TRP A 518 21.81 16.93 8.69
CA TRP A 518 21.16 18.13 9.23
C TRP A 518 21.63 19.39 8.49
N PHE A 519 20.68 20.26 8.14
CA PHE A 519 20.98 21.56 7.53
C PHE A 519 20.09 22.66 8.13
N LYS A 520 20.64 23.88 8.19
CA LYS A 520 20.11 24.95 9.03
C LYS A 520 18.77 25.52 8.56
N ALA A 521 18.38 25.34 7.29
CA ALA A 521 17.05 25.71 6.81
C ALA A 521 15.90 24.99 7.57
N ILE A 522 16.15 23.80 8.12
CA ILE A 522 15.18 23.05 8.94
C ILE A 522 14.75 23.86 10.18
N GLU A 523 15.66 24.65 10.75
CA GLU A 523 15.43 25.43 11.97
C GLU A 523 14.64 26.74 11.72
N HIS A 524 14.28 27.06 10.46
CA HIS A 524 13.65 28.32 10.11
C HIS A 524 12.14 28.33 10.37
N ASP A 525 11.66 29.38 11.04
CA ASP A 525 10.26 29.57 11.44
C ASP A 525 9.45 30.25 10.34
N LEU A 526 8.71 29.46 9.56
CA LEU A 526 7.72 29.93 8.59
C LEU A 526 6.35 30.21 9.25
N GLY A 527 6.19 29.85 10.53
CA GLY A 527 4.92 29.83 11.26
C GLY A 527 4.00 28.69 10.84
N GLU A 528 2.69 28.89 11.04
CA GLU A 528 1.64 27.92 10.76
C GLU A 528 1.20 27.96 9.28
N PRO A 529 0.83 26.82 8.66
CA PRO A 529 0.26 26.80 7.32
C PRO A 529 -1.11 27.49 7.29
N LYS A 530 -1.35 28.39 6.34
CA LYS A 530 -2.65 29.08 6.17
C LYS A 530 -3.74 28.24 5.52
N GLY A 531 -3.40 27.06 4.99
CA GLY A 531 -4.30 26.19 4.26
C GLY A 531 -3.59 24.99 3.62
N PRO A 532 -4.30 24.24 2.75
CA PRO A 532 -3.67 23.22 1.91
C PRO A 532 -2.72 23.85 0.89
N TYR A 533 -1.86 23.03 0.28
CA TYR A 533 -1.13 23.46 -0.91
C TYR A 533 -2.08 23.58 -2.13
N ALA A 534 -1.71 24.38 -3.11
CA ALA A 534 -2.47 24.59 -4.34
C ALA A 534 -1.54 24.70 -5.56
N VAL A 535 -2.10 24.63 -6.78
CA VAL A 535 -1.36 25.01 -8.00
C VAL A 535 -1.17 26.53 -8.00
N PHE A 536 0.09 26.96 -8.03
CA PHE A 536 0.50 28.36 -8.06
C PHE A 536 0.59 28.90 -9.50
N ALA A 537 1.18 28.10 -10.37
CA ALA A 537 1.33 28.39 -11.79
C ALA A 537 1.42 27.07 -12.56
N GLU A 538 0.97 27.06 -13.80
CA GLU A 538 1.20 25.95 -14.73
C GLU A 538 1.38 26.46 -16.15
N GLY A 539 1.95 25.62 -17.01
CA GLY A 539 2.13 25.94 -18.41
C GLY A 539 2.72 24.77 -19.18
N THR A 540 3.01 25.02 -20.45
CA THR A 540 3.65 24.04 -21.34
C THR A 540 4.95 24.62 -21.88
N SER A 541 6.02 23.83 -21.82
CA SER A 541 7.31 24.14 -22.44
C SER A 541 7.60 23.19 -23.59
N GLY A 542 8.34 23.69 -24.59
CA GLY A 542 8.62 22.99 -25.83
C GLY A 542 7.44 22.99 -26.81
N LYS A 543 7.51 22.12 -27.82
CA LYS A 543 6.49 21.93 -28.86
C LYS A 543 6.39 20.44 -29.17
N ALA A 544 5.19 20.01 -29.52
CA ALA A 544 4.96 18.74 -30.17
C ALA A 544 4.18 18.96 -31.48
N ASP A 545 4.33 18.03 -32.42
CA ASP A 545 3.61 18.02 -33.68
C ASP A 545 2.11 17.83 -33.46
N ALA A 546 1.29 18.35 -34.38
CA ALA A 546 -0.17 18.21 -34.32
C ALA A 546 -0.68 16.83 -34.75
N LYS A 547 0.16 15.97 -35.34
CA LYS A 547 -0.23 14.67 -35.87
C LYS A 547 -0.15 13.60 -34.79
N ASN A 548 -1.32 13.10 -34.36
CA ASN A 548 -1.39 11.87 -33.58
C ASN A 548 -0.85 10.67 -34.40
N LEU A 549 0.03 9.88 -33.79
CA LEU A 549 0.61 8.65 -34.35
C LEU A 549 -0.19 7.40 -33.96
N LEU A 550 -1.17 7.53 -33.06
CA LEU A 550 -2.13 6.47 -32.74
C LEU A 550 -3.34 6.51 -33.67
N ALA A 551 -3.77 5.34 -34.14
CA ALA A 551 -5.07 5.16 -34.78
C ALA A 551 -6.17 5.14 -33.71
N ASN A 552 -7.31 5.77 -33.98
CA ASN A 552 -8.50 5.77 -33.10
C ASN A 552 -8.18 6.07 -31.62
N GLY A 553 -7.28 7.01 -31.35
CA GLY A 553 -6.92 7.43 -29.99
C GLY A 553 -7.96 8.33 -29.32
N ASP A 554 -8.86 8.91 -30.12
CA ASP A 554 -10.11 9.57 -29.75
C ASP A 554 -11.28 8.59 -29.54
N PHE A 555 -11.08 7.29 -29.82
CA PHE A 555 -12.06 6.21 -29.61
C PHE A 555 -13.40 6.38 -30.36
N GLU A 556 -13.43 7.18 -31.42
CA GLU A 556 -14.64 7.48 -32.21
C GLU A 556 -15.12 6.32 -33.10
N ALA A 557 -14.30 5.29 -33.29
CA ALA A 557 -14.63 4.09 -34.04
C ALA A 557 -14.68 2.82 -33.17
N ALA A 558 -15.68 1.98 -33.45
CA ALA A 558 -15.87 0.66 -32.85
C ALA A 558 -15.47 -0.46 -33.82
N ASP A 559 -14.95 -1.56 -33.30
CA ASP A 559 -14.73 -2.80 -34.07
C ASP A 559 -16.03 -3.60 -34.26
N GLY A 560 -15.95 -4.76 -34.92
CA GLY A 560 -17.10 -5.64 -35.14
C GLY A 560 -17.67 -6.31 -33.87
N GLN A 561 -17.05 -6.09 -32.71
CA GLN A 561 -17.46 -6.59 -31.40
C GLN A 561 -17.96 -5.46 -30.48
N GLY A 562 -17.83 -4.19 -30.89
CA GLY A 562 -18.19 -3.00 -30.10
C GLY A 562 -17.07 -2.44 -29.23
N ASN A 563 -15.85 -3.00 -29.30
CA ASN A 563 -14.68 -2.48 -28.62
C ASN A 563 -14.06 -1.31 -29.40
N PRO A 564 -13.10 -0.55 -28.82
CA PRO A 564 -12.38 0.48 -29.57
C PRO A 564 -11.61 -0.12 -30.78
N ALA A 565 -11.94 0.33 -31.99
CA ALA A 565 -11.25 -0.10 -33.22
C ALA A 565 -9.75 0.24 -33.18
N ASP A 566 -8.93 -0.51 -33.91
CA ASP A 566 -7.46 -0.37 -33.97
C ASP A 566 -6.70 -0.55 -32.63
N TRP A 567 -7.40 -0.91 -31.55
CA TRP A 567 -6.81 -1.32 -30.27
C TRP A 567 -6.95 -2.83 -30.08
N THR A 568 -5.93 -3.47 -29.51
CA THR A 568 -6.10 -4.80 -28.91
C THR A 568 -6.86 -4.61 -27.60
N ALA A 569 -8.15 -4.91 -27.61
CA ALA A 569 -9.03 -4.80 -26.46
C ALA A 569 -8.72 -5.86 -25.39
N ALA A 570 -8.89 -5.50 -24.13
CA ALA A 570 -8.83 -6.40 -22.98
C ALA A 570 -10.00 -6.10 -22.04
N GLU A 571 -10.90 -7.09 -21.88
CA GLU A 571 -12.09 -6.95 -21.04
C GLU A 571 -11.75 -6.74 -19.56
N PRO A 572 -12.58 -5.99 -18.80
CA PRO A 572 -13.65 -5.13 -19.28
C PRO A 572 -13.11 -3.88 -19.99
N VAL A 573 -13.64 -3.59 -21.18
CA VAL A 573 -13.51 -2.31 -21.88
C VAL A 573 -14.77 -2.10 -22.73
N GLU A 574 -15.31 -0.88 -22.76
CA GLU A 574 -16.47 -0.54 -23.61
C GLU A 574 -16.37 0.91 -24.10
N LEU A 575 -17.11 1.25 -25.16
CA LEU A 575 -17.24 2.64 -25.64
C LEU A 575 -18.46 3.31 -24.97
N ASP A 576 -18.22 4.31 -24.11
CA ASP A 576 -19.26 5.03 -23.39
C ASP A 576 -19.69 6.30 -24.16
N ALA A 577 -20.92 6.31 -24.65
CA ALA A 577 -21.50 7.45 -25.37
C ALA A 577 -22.02 8.57 -24.46
N LYS A 578 -22.15 8.33 -23.15
CA LYS A 578 -22.70 9.27 -22.17
C LYS A 578 -21.59 10.07 -21.50
N VAL A 579 -20.57 9.39 -21.00
CA VAL A 579 -19.41 10.00 -20.35
C VAL A 579 -18.25 10.00 -21.33
N LYS A 580 -17.90 11.18 -21.83
CA LYS A 580 -16.83 11.45 -22.79
C LYS A 580 -16.31 12.88 -22.64
N ARG A 581 -15.10 13.15 -23.13
CA ARG A 581 -14.45 14.47 -23.11
C ARG A 581 -14.64 15.18 -24.45
N SER A 582 -14.55 14.46 -25.56
CA SER A 582 -14.90 14.98 -26.88
C SER A 582 -15.78 13.99 -27.67
N GLY A 583 -15.92 14.19 -28.98
CA GLY A 583 -16.55 13.22 -29.88
C GLY A 583 -17.95 12.69 -29.50
N LYS A 584 -18.15 11.41 -29.82
CA LYS A 584 -19.32 10.56 -29.59
C LYS A 584 -19.08 9.54 -28.47
N PHE A 585 -17.84 9.10 -28.24
CA PHE A 585 -17.49 8.04 -27.29
C PHE A 585 -16.27 8.40 -26.43
N SER A 586 -16.04 7.61 -25.38
CA SER A 586 -14.72 7.45 -24.76
C SER A 586 -14.53 5.99 -24.36
N ALA A 587 -13.28 5.52 -24.20
CA ALA A 587 -13.01 4.17 -23.73
C ALA A 587 -13.20 4.09 -22.21
N LYS A 588 -14.11 3.24 -21.75
CA LYS A 588 -14.45 3.05 -20.34
C LYS A 588 -13.96 1.69 -19.84
N ILE A 589 -13.41 1.67 -18.62
CA ILE A 589 -13.08 0.47 -17.87
C ILE A 589 -13.75 0.59 -16.49
N ALA A 590 -14.58 -0.38 -16.12
CA ALA A 590 -15.14 -0.51 -14.78
C ALA A 590 -14.72 -1.85 -14.16
N SER A 591 -14.11 -1.83 -12.96
CA SER A 591 -13.66 -3.03 -12.26
C SER A 591 -14.15 -3.08 -10.81
N ALA A 592 -14.67 -4.24 -10.41
CA ALA A 592 -14.87 -4.60 -9.01
C ALA A 592 -13.74 -5.50 -8.45
N ASP A 593 -12.79 -5.93 -9.31
CA ASP A 593 -11.65 -6.76 -8.93
C ASP A 593 -10.37 -5.90 -8.87
N PRO A 594 -9.73 -5.75 -7.68
CA PRO A 594 -8.46 -5.04 -7.57
C PRO A 594 -7.29 -5.77 -8.26
N GLN A 595 -7.44 -7.02 -8.66
CA GLN A 595 -6.41 -7.83 -9.33
C GLN A 595 -6.49 -7.78 -10.86
N ILE A 596 -7.44 -7.02 -11.40
CA ILE A 596 -7.56 -6.73 -12.83
C ILE A 596 -6.22 -6.27 -13.41
N ASN A 597 -5.90 -6.75 -14.61
CA ASN A 597 -4.77 -6.29 -15.41
C ASN A 597 -5.14 -6.24 -16.90
N ASN A 598 -6.10 -5.38 -17.23
CA ASN A 598 -6.71 -5.32 -18.55
C ASN A 598 -5.93 -4.40 -19.51
N ILE A 599 -4.79 -4.91 -19.99
CA ILE A 599 -3.87 -4.16 -20.88
C ILE A 599 -4.48 -4.01 -22.28
N ASN A 600 -5.19 -2.90 -22.49
CA ASN A 600 -5.61 -2.44 -23.80
C ASN A 600 -4.42 -1.76 -24.49
N LYS A 601 -4.14 -2.06 -25.76
CA LYS A 601 -2.86 -1.67 -26.38
C LYS A 601 -2.88 -1.48 -27.89
N GLN A 602 -1.99 -0.62 -28.38
CA GLN A 602 -1.70 -0.42 -29.80
C GLN A 602 -0.18 -0.41 -30.01
N TYR A 603 0.31 -1.23 -30.95
CA TYR A 603 1.74 -1.26 -31.32
C TYR A 603 2.07 -0.10 -32.26
N VAL A 604 3.23 0.51 -32.08
CA VAL A 604 3.71 1.64 -32.88
C VAL A 604 5.18 1.46 -33.23
N LYS A 605 5.57 1.99 -34.39
CA LYS A 605 6.96 2.10 -34.83
C LYS A 605 7.34 3.58 -34.95
N LEU A 606 8.29 3.99 -34.11
CA LEU A 606 8.72 5.38 -33.97
C LEU A 606 10.09 5.59 -34.62
N LYS A 607 10.58 6.84 -34.64
CA LYS A 607 11.95 7.14 -35.05
C LYS A 607 12.91 6.80 -33.90
N PRO A 608 14.12 6.26 -34.18
CA PRO A 608 15.19 6.14 -33.19
C PRO A 608 15.62 7.49 -32.62
N ARG A 609 16.13 7.51 -31.38
CA ARG A 609 16.67 8.68 -30.66
C ARG A 609 15.79 9.93 -30.70
N THR A 610 14.47 9.75 -30.77
CA THR A 610 13.52 10.84 -31.00
C THR A 610 12.58 10.97 -29.81
N THR A 611 12.36 12.22 -29.38
CA THR A 611 11.48 12.52 -28.25
C THR A 611 10.03 12.56 -28.69
N TYR A 612 9.15 11.96 -27.89
CA TYR A 612 7.72 11.90 -28.09
C TYR A 612 6.98 12.35 -26.83
N THR A 613 5.80 12.94 -27.01
CA THR A 613 4.84 13.22 -25.93
C THR A 613 3.63 12.32 -26.08
N LEU A 614 3.39 11.50 -25.07
CA LEU A 614 2.13 10.79 -24.86
C LEU A 614 1.18 11.72 -24.06
N ILE A 615 0.00 11.97 -24.59
CA ILE A 615 -1.06 12.80 -24.02
C ILE A 615 -2.29 11.92 -23.83
N ALA A 616 -3.04 12.10 -22.75
CA ALA A 616 -4.31 11.42 -22.55
C ALA A 616 -5.24 12.26 -21.66
N TRP A 617 -6.53 12.28 -21.98
CA TRP A 617 -7.56 12.79 -21.07
C TRP A 617 -8.12 11.63 -20.27
N LEU A 618 -8.12 11.76 -18.94
CA LEU A 618 -8.66 10.76 -18.03
C LEU A 618 -9.72 11.38 -17.13
N LYS A 619 -10.78 10.61 -16.86
CA LYS A 619 -11.75 10.84 -15.79
C LYS A 619 -11.82 9.57 -14.94
N THR A 620 -11.96 9.71 -13.63
CA THR A 620 -12.05 8.56 -12.71
C THR A 620 -13.18 8.75 -11.71
N GLU A 621 -13.80 7.63 -11.33
CA GLU A 621 -14.81 7.56 -10.29
C GLU A 621 -14.49 6.39 -9.36
N ASN A 622 -14.22 6.70 -8.09
CA ASN A 622 -13.93 5.77 -7.02
C ASN A 622 -12.83 4.75 -7.37
N VAL A 623 -11.75 5.20 -8.05
CA VAL A 623 -10.61 4.32 -8.38
C VAL A 623 -9.75 4.08 -7.14
N VAL A 624 -10.00 2.97 -6.44
CA VAL A 624 -9.40 2.65 -5.14
C VAL A 624 -8.42 1.48 -5.29
N GLY A 625 -7.18 1.71 -4.85
CA GLY A 625 -6.07 0.76 -4.96
C GLY A 625 -4.83 1.40 -5.60
N SER A 626 -3.82 0.58 -5.89
CA SER A 626 -2.55 1.03 -6.46
C SER A 626 -1.99 -0.04 -7.42
N PRO A 627 -1.57 0.31 -8.65
CA PRO A 627 -1.37 1.68 -9.14
C PRO A 627 -2.61 2.53 -9.45
N GLY A 628 -3.70 1.96 -9.97
CA GLY A 628 -4.89 2.69 -10.42
C GLY A 628 -5.16 2.61 -11.93
N ALA A 629 -5.81 3.64 -12.48
CA ALA A 629 -6.03 3.82 -13.92
C ALA A 629 -4.74 4.35 -14.58
N GLN A 630 -4.34 3.81 -15.74
CA GLN A 630 -3.02 4.07 -16.33
C GLN A 630 -3.01 4.28 -17.84
N VAL A 631 -2.10 5.12 -18.33
CA VAL A 631 -1.70 5.25 -19.75
C VAL A 631 -0.18 5.35 -19.84
N TYR A 632 0.47 4.52 -20.66
CA TYR A 632 1.95 4.43 -20.67
C TYR A 632 2.55 3.78 -21.93
N PRO A 633 3.79 4.16 -22.30
CA PRO A 633 4.57 3.44 -23.31
C PRO A 633 5.18 2.16 -22.71
N HIS A 634 5.37 1.13 -23.53
CA HIS A 634 5.92 -0.17 -23.12
C HIS A 634 6.68 -0.82 -24.28
N GLU A 635 7.56 -1.79 -23.97
CA GLU A 635 8.36 -2.58 -24.94
C GLU A 635 9.42 -1.83 -25.77
N PHE A 636 9.57 -0.50 -25.63
CA PHE A 636 10.69 0.24 -26.21
C PHE A 636 11.99 -0.01 -25.41
N ASP A 637 12.90 -0.84 -25.93
CA ASP A 637 14.16 -1.14 -25.24
C ASP A 637 15.09 0.08 -25.18
N GLY A 638 15.84 0.20 -24.08
CA GLY A 638 16.80 1.29 -23.83
C GLY A 638 16.24 2.71 -23.75
N MET A 639 14.91 2.94 -23.88
CA MET A 639 14.35 4.29 -23.93
C MET A 639 14.52 5.06 -22.61
N SER A 640 14.68 6.39 -22.71
CA SER A 640 14.56 7.29 -21.56
C SER A 640 13.11 7.74 -21.38
N GLY A 641 12.65 7.95 -20.15
CA GLY A 641 11.22 8.10 -19.82
C GLY A 641 10.57 6.75 -19.48
N GLY A 642 10.81 5.73 -20.31
CA GLY A 642 10.96 4.34 -19.88
C GLY A 642 9.84 3.78 -18.98
N GLY A 643 10.16 3.53 -17.71
CA GLY A 643 9.27 2.91 -16.73
C GLY A 643 8.23 3.84 -16.10
N GLN A 644 7.94 5.00 -16.70
CA GLN A 644 7.00 5.98 -16.17
C GLN A 644 5.61 5.81 -16.77
N MET A 645 4.57 6.02 -15.96
CA MET A 645 3.18 5.80 -16.35
C MET A 645 2.32 6.98 -15.88
N ILE A 646 1.49 7.53 -16.77
CA ILE A 646 0.34 8.34 -16.32
C ILE A 646 -0.49 7.40 -15.44
N THR A 647 -0.76 7.80 -14.20
CA THR A 647 -1.46 6.95 -13.22
C THR A 647 -2.39 7.82 -12.39
N VAL A 648 -3.68 7.47 -12.33
CA VAL A 648 -4.75 8.22 -11.66
C VAL A 648 -5.53 7.30 -10.72
N THR A 649 -5.87 7.83 -9.54
CA THR A 649 -6.61 7.18 -8.45
C THR A 649 -7.64 8.15 -7.87
N GLY A 650 -8.58 7.65 -7.08
CA GLY A 650 -9.69 8.42 -6.53
C GLY A 650 -10.71 8.84 -7.58
N THR A 651 -11.45 9.90 -7.28
CA THR A 651 -12.46 10.51 -8.17
C THR A 651 -11.92 11.82 -8.72
N SER A 652 -11.89 11.95 -10.05
CA SER A 652 -11.41 13.14 -10.75
C SER A 652 -12.26 13.38 -11.99
N ASP A 653 -12.61 14.64 -12.26
CA ASP A 653 -13.21 15.00 -13.55
C ASP A 653 -12.16 15.02 -14.67
N TRP A 654 -12.61 15.16 -15.92
CA TRP A 654 -11.76 15.13 -17.10
C TRP A 654 -10.53 16.03 -16.99
N LYS A 655 -9.34 15.41 -17.02
CA LYS A 655 -8.06 16.11 -16.94
C LYS A 655 -7.06 15.56 -17.93
N GLU A 656 -6.35 16.46 -18.59
CA GLU A 656 -5.22 16.12 -19.47
C GLU A 656 -3.97 15.78 -18.66
N TYR A 657 -3.37 14.64 -18.99
CA TYR A 657 -2.07 14.20 -18.51
C TYR A 657 -1.10 14.08 -19.68
N ARG A 658 0.20 14.30 -19.40
CA ARG A 658 1.28 14.17 -20.38
C ARG A 658 2.44 13.35 -19.81
N HIS A 659 3.10 12.59 -20.67
CA HIS A 659 4.34 11.90 -20.38
C HIS A 659 5.29 12.04 -21.58
N VAL A 660 6.53 12.48 -21.34
CA VAL A 660 7.55 12.63 -22.39
C VAL A 660 8.61 11.54 -22.23
N PHE A 661 8.92 10.88 -23.35
CA PHE A 661 9.96 9.85 -23.44
C PHE A 661 10.80 10.04 -24.71
N THR A 662 12.01 9.48 -24.74
CA THR A 662 12.87 9.49 -25.93
C THR A 662 13.34 8.07 -26.23
N THR A 663 13.04 7.60 -27.44
CA THR A 663 13.41 6.26 -27.94
C THR A 663 14.92 6.05 -27.98
N ALA A 664 15.35 4.79 -28.03
CA ALA A 664 16.77 4.43 -28.16
C ALA A 664 17.13 4.22 -29.65
N GLU A 665 18.08 3.33 -29.94
CA GLU A 665 18.23 2.78 -31.30
C GLU A 665 17.00 1.93 -31.67
N ASP A 666 16.48 1.15 -30.71
CA ASP A 666 15.17 0.55 -30.81
C ASP A 666 14.07 1.60 -30.55
N ALA A 667 13.03 1.52 -31.36
CA ALA A 667 11.91 2.45 -31.42
C ALA A 667 10.60 1.73 -31.82
N GLU A 668 10.58 0.40 -31.78
CA GLU A 668 9.34 -0.38 -31.84
C GLU A 668 8.85 -0.66 -30.41
N GLY A 669 7.52 -0.66 -30.23
CA GLY A 669 6.91 -0.82 -28.92
C GLY A 669 5.42 -0.63 -28.98
N ARG A 670 4.80 -0.29 -27.85
CA ARG A 670 3.35 -0.07 -27.76
C ARG A 670 2.95 0.99 -26.75
N ILE A 671 1.80 1.60 -26.99
CA ILE A 671 1.08 2.40 -26.00
C ILE A 671 -0.01 1.55 -25.38
N ASN A 672 -0.12 1.57 -24.05
CA ASN A 672 -1.12 0.84 -23.28
C ASN A 672 -2.03 1.80 -22.52
N PHE A 673 -3.29 1.40 -22.31
CA PHE A 673 -4.14 1.90 -21.22
C PHE A 673 -4.80 0.75 -20.45
N ARG A 674 -5.10 0.94 -19.15
CA ARG A 674 -5.69 -0.10 -18.28
C ARG A 674 -6.20 0.47 -16.94
N ILE A 675 -6.90 -0.36 -16.17
CA ILE A 675 -6.86 -0.31 -14.71
C ILE A 675 -5.96 -1.46 -14.22
N PHE A 676 -5.15 -1.23 -13.19
CA PHE A 676 -4.33 -2.26 -12.55
C PHE A 676 -4.19 -2.01 -11.05
N GLY A 677 -4.32 -3.08 -10.25
CA GLY A 677 -4.15 -3.00 -8.79
C GLY A 677 -5.27 -2.23 -8.06
N ALA A 678 -6.41 -2.00 -8.72
CA ALA A 678 -7.47 -1.12 -8.22
C ALA A 678 -8.87 -1.52 -8.70
N THR A 679 -9.88 -1.20 -7.91
CA THR A 679 -11.30 -1.18 -8.29
C THR A 679 -11.72 0.21 -8.75
N GLY A 680 -12.96 0.38 -9.21
CA GLY A 680 -13.54 1.67 -9.62
C GLY A 680 -13.78 1.76 -11.13
N THR A 681 -14.13 2.96 -11.60
CA THR A 681 -14.36 3.24 -13.03
C THR A 681 -13.42 4.32 -13.53
N ALA A 682 -12.84 4.12 -14.72
CA ALA A 682 -12.03 5.10 -15.42
C ALA A 682 -12.47 5.21 -16.87
N TRP A 683 -12.45 6.44 -17.37
CA TRP A 683 -12.68 6.77 -18.77
C TRP A 683 -11.41 7.41 -19.34
N PHE A 684 -11.10 7.04 -20.57
CA PHE A 684 -9.93 7.45 -21.34
C PHE A 684 -10.44 8.04 -22.65
N ASP A 685 -9.94 9.22 -23.01
CA ASP A 685 -10.33 9.94 -24.21
C ASP A 685 -9.13 10.73 -24.75
N ASP A 686 -9.17 11.10 -26.03
CA ASP A 686 -8.16 11.93 -26.70
C ASP A 686 -6.71 11.47 -26.39
N VAL A 687 -6.44 10.17 -26.51
CA VAL A 687 -5.11 9.58 -26.31
C VAL A 687 -4.26 9.82 -27.56
N GLN A 688 -3.19 10.58 -27.39
CA GLN A 688 -2.34 11.04 -28.48
C GLN A 688 -0.88 10.69 -28.24
N LEU A 689 -0.21 10.19 -29.27
CA LEU A 689 1.24 10.08 -29.31
C LEU A 689 1.75 11.02 -30.39
N VAL A 690 2.52 12.04 -30.01
CA VAL A 690 2.99 13.10 -30.91
C VAL A 690 4.49 13.26 -30.83
N GLU A 691 5.15 13.58 -31.95
CA GLU A 691 6.59 13.84 -31.98
C GLU A 691 6.93 15.18 -31.32
N GLY A 692 8.08 15.25 -30.64
CA GLY A 692 8.51 16.43 -29.89
C GLY A 692 8.17 16.37 -28.40
N ALA A 693 8.68 17.37 -27.67
CA ALA A 693 8.52 17.51 -26.23
C ALA A 693 7.54 18.65 -25.90
N ALA A 694 6.31 18.30 -25.52
CA ALA A 694 5.32 19.22 -24.97
C ALA A 694 5.13 18.92 -23.48
N ILE A 695 6.05 19.44 -22.67
CA ILE A 695 6.13 19.18 -21.22
C ILE A 695 5.14 20.13 -20.51
N ARG A 696 4.10 19.58 -19.87
CA ARG A 696 3.25 20.34 -18.94
C ARG A 696 3.91 20.39 -17.57
N TRP A 697 4.33 21.59 -17.14
CA TRP A 697 4.88 21.83 -15.81
C TRP A 697 3.84 22.47 -14.90
N GLN A 698 3.95 22.19 -13.60
CA GLN A 698 3.16 22.82 -12.55
C GLN A 698 4.11 23.26 -11.43
N VAL A 699 3.86 24.45 -10.88
CA VAL A 699 4.42 24.92 -9.62
C VAL A 699 3.30 24.87 -8.60
N PHE A 700 3.58 24.28 -7.45
CA PHE A 700 2.68 24.23 -6.30
C PHE A 700 3.15 25.24 -5.25
N SER A 701 2.20 25.87 -4.57
CA SER A 701 2.45 26.78 -3.45
C SER A 701 1.75 26.34 -2.19
N ARG A 702 2.37 26.57 -1.03
CA ARG A 702 1.67 26.62 0.27
C ARG A 702 2.09 27.87 1.03
N GLU A 703 1.10 28.65 1.46
CA GLU A 703 1.35 29.81 2.32
C GLU A 703 1.44 29.42 3.79
N PHE A 704 2.36 30.07 4.50
CA PHE A 704 2.49 30.02 5.95
C PHE A 704 2.34 31.45 6.52
N THR A 705 2.14 31.59 7.83
CA THR A 705 1.93 32.91 8.44
C THR A 705 3.14 33.84 8.29
N LYS A 706 4.37 33.31 8.26
CA LYS A 706 5.63 34.04 8.08
C LYS A 706 6.37 33.70 6.77
N GLY A 707 5.75 32.94 5.87
CA GLY A 707 6.46 32.48 4.66
C GLY A 707 5.58 31.97 3.52
N LEU A 708 6.26 31.48 2.48
CA LEU A 708 5.69 30.87 1.28
C LEU A 708 6.63 29.75 0.83
N VAL A 709 6.08 28.59 0.47
CA VAL A 709 6.85 27.47 -0.08
C VAL A 709 6.38 27.24 -1.50
N LEU A 710 7.32 27.17 -2.45
CA LEU A 710 7.07 26.81 -3.85
C LEU A 710 7.81 25.52 -4.19
N VAL A 711 7.13 24.57 -4.85
CA VAL A 711 7.75 23.35 -5.40
C VAL A 711 7.37 23.21 -6.87
N LYS A 712 8.36 23.00 -7.74
CA LYS A 712 8.21 22.58 -9.14
C LYS A 712 8.73 21.16 -9.27
N PRO A 713 7.87 20.12 -9.16
CA PRO A 713 8.30 18.72 -9.20
C PRO A 713 8.96 18.36 -10.53
N ASN A 714 9.62 17.20 -10.58
CA ASN A 714 10.12 16.67 -11.83
C ASN A 714 8.95 16.41 -12.79
N VAL A 715 9.09 16.81 -14.06
CA VAL A 715 8.17 16.50 -15.16
C VAL A 715 8.84 15.70 -16.30
N GLY A 716 10.07 15.24 -16.07
CA GLY A 716 10.90 14.52 -17.03
C GLY A 716 11.71 15.43 -17.93
N GLY A 717 12.72 14.87 -18.58
CA GLY A 717 13.69 15.62 -19.37
C GLY A 717 14.77 16.31 -18.50
N PRO A 718 15.41 17.37 -19.03
CA PRO A 718 16.51 18.07 -18.36
C PRO A 718 16.13 18.74 -17.02
N THR A 719 17.13 19.11 -16.23
CA THR A 719 17.00 19.75 -14.90
C THR A 719 17.73 21.10 -14.82
N GLY A 720 18.36 21.55 -15.90
CA GLY A 720 19.18 22.75 -15.95
C GLY A 720 18.39 24.05 -16.14
N ASP A 721 19.13 25.13 -16.30
CA ASP A 721 18.61 26.50 -16.38
C ASP A 721 17.69 26.73 -17.60
N GLU A 722 17.83 25.92 -18.66
CA GLU A 722 16.94 25.87 -19.82
C GLU A 722 15.48 25.49 -19.47
N THR A 723 15.27 24.85 -18.32
CA THR A 723 13.94 24.48 -17.82
C THR A 723 13.33 25.51 -16.86
N ALA A 724 14.06 26.61 -16.59
CA ALA A 724 13.66 27.59 -15.60
C ALA A 724 12.43 28.40 -16.04
N THR A 725 11.44 28.52 -15.14
CA THR A 725 10.28 29.40 -15.31
C THR A 725 10.24 30.43 -14.19
N ALA A 726 9.90 31.67 -14.55
CA ALA A 726 9.83 32.82 -13.65
C ALA A 726 8.39 33.03 -13.17
N HIS A 727 8.21 33.26 -11.87
CA HIS A 727 6.90 33.38 -11.21
C HIS A 727 6.88 34.55 -10.25
N LYS A 728 6.03 35.56 -10.53
CA LYS A 728 5.86 36.72 -9.67
C LYS A 728 5.34 36.31 -8.29
N LEU A 729 5.99 36.78 -7.24
CA LEU A 729 5.59 36.50 -5.85
C LEU A 729 4.44 37.42 -5.41
N PRO A 730 3.55 36.96 -4.51
CA PRO A 730 2.41 37.74 -4.02
C PRO A 730 2.79 38.84 -3.00
N GLY A 731 4.09 39.11 -2.81
CA GLY A 731 4.61 40.08 -1.85
C GLY A 731 6.13 40.15 -1.91
N ALA A 732 6.72 40.95 -1.03
CA ALA A 732 8.15 40.92 -0.76
C ALA A 732 8.47 39.68 0.09
N PHE A 733 9.47 38.90 -0.32
CA PHE A 733 9.97 37.75 0.43
C PHE A 733 11.48 37.62 0.28
N ARG A 734 12.14 36.92 1.22
CA ARG A 734 13.55 36.54 1.12
C ARG A 734 13.67 35.03 0.92
N PRO A 735 14.42 34.55 -0.09
CA PRO A 735 14.63 33.11 -0.28
C PRO A 735 15.52 32.56 0.85
N LEU A 736 15.11 31.44 1.43
CA LEU A 736 15.85 30.69 2.43
C LEU A 736 16.83 29.73 1.75
N ARG A 737 18.12 29.84 2.10
CA ARG A 737 19.17 28.94 1.65
C ARG A 737 19.32 27.74 2.58
N ALA A 738 19.95 26.66 2.11
CA ALA A 738 20.14 25.42 2.90
C ALA A 738 20.95 25.64 4.20
N ASP A 739 21.85 26.63 4.20
CA ASP A 739 22.62 27.09 5.38
C ASP A 739 21.81 27.91 6.39
N GLY A 740 20.50 28.08 6.15
CA GLY A 740 19.59 28.86 7.01
C GLY A 740 19.67 30.37 6.79
N SER A 741 20.56 30.86 5.92
CA SER A 741 20.64 32.29 5.60
C SER A 741 19.47 32.72 4.70
N LEU A 742 19.06 33.98 4.87
CA LEU A 742 18.10 34.63 3.99
C LEU A 742 18.84 35.41 2.90
N GLY A 743 18.37 35.28 1.66
CA GLY A 743 18.80 36.13 0.55
C GLY A 743 18.22 37.55 0.62
N ASP A 744 18.48 38.30 -0.45
CA ASP A 744 17.87 39.60 -0.69
C ASP A 744 16.37 39.48 -0.98
N VAL A 745 15.67 40.61 -0.88
CA VAL A 745 14.22 40.64 -1.14
C VAL A 745 13.97 40.37 -2.62
N ALA A 746 13.20 39.33 -2.90
CA ALA A 746 12.75 38.92 -4.22
C ALA A 746 11.26 39.26 -4.40
N SER A 747 10.90 39.73 -5.60
CA SER A 747 9.52 39.86 -6.09
C SER A 747 9.15 38.76 -7.10
N GLU A 748 10.08 37.85 -7.40
CA GLU A 748 9.96 36.78 -8.39
C GLU A 748 10.76 35.56 -7.94
N ALA A 749 10.22 34.36 -8.18
CA ALA A 749 10.93 33.10 -8.04
C ALA A 749 11.22 32.49 -9.41
N LYS A 750 12.46 32.11 -9.67
CA LYS A 750 12.86 31.36 -10.87
C LYS A 750 13.10 29.90 -10.48
N LEU A 751 12.31 28.98 -11.03
CA LEU A 751 12.34 27.54 -10.69
C LEU A 751 12.57 26.67 -11.92
N ARG A 752 13.57 25.79 -11.87
CA ARG A 752 13.87 24.75 -12.86
C ARG A 752 12.97 23.51 -12.69
N ASN A 753 13.00 22.60 -13.66
CA ASN A 753 12.37 21.29 -13.53
C ASN A 753 13.01 20.53 -12.35
N ALA A 754 12.21 19.98 -11.43
CA ALA A 754 12.70 19.41 -10.18
C ALA A 754 13.50 20.44 -9.33
N GLU A 755 12.82 21.48 -8.86
CA GLU A 755 13.39 22.51 -7.98
C GLU A 755 12.32 23.06 -7.01
N ALA A 756 12.75 23.55 -5.86
CA ALA A 756 11.87 24.19 -4.89
C ALA A 756 12.54 25.44 -4.31
N ALA A 757 11.72 26.35 -3.79
CA ALA A 757 12.19 27.52 -3.06
C ALA A 757 11.30 27.75 -1.83
N ILE A 758 11.95 28.00 -0.70
CA ILE A 758 11.31 28.37 0.56
C ILE A 758 11.57 29.86 0.77
N PHE A 759 10.54 30.60 1.17
CA PHE A 759 10.56 32.04 1.30
C PHE A 759 10.09 32.48 2.68
N ALA A 760 10.87 33.33 3.34
CA ALA A 760 10.47 34.06 4.54
C ALA A 760 9.91 35.45 4.16
N ARG A 761 9.00 35.99 4.98
CA ARG A 761 8.44 37.35 4.83
C ARG A 761 9.36 38.41 5.41
#